data_AF-A0AAV4RWQ7-F1
#
_entry.id   AF-A0AAV4RWQ7-F1
#
_cell.length_a   1.000
_cell.length_b   1.000
_cell.length_c   1.000
_cell.angle_alpha   90.00
_cell.angle_beta   90.00
_cell.angle_gamma   90.00
#
_symmetry.space_group_name_H-M   'P 1'
#
loop_
_entity.id
_entity.type
_entity.pdbx_description
1 polymer ?
#
loop_
_entity_poly.entity_id
_entity_poly.type
_entity_poly.pdbx_seq_one_letter_code
_entity_poly.pdbx_strand_id
1 'polypeptide(L)'
;MDRKKVCKKSSAKKKMMSIELKREIIEKHEQGVRVVDLSRQYGRSTSMVCSVLKRKESIKSVTPAKGLTIISKLRTTLHENMEKLLMVWVTEKQLQGDTLTQTIICEKARAIYGDLLKQTPQTSIDEASEESFKASRGWFENFKKRSGIHSVVRHGEAASSDMKAAEDYIKTFSNLIKAQGCISQQVFNCDETGLFWKKMPNRTYITAEEKMMPGHKPMKDRLTLALCANASGDCKIKPLLVYHSENPRAFKSHKILKEKLQVMWRSNPKAWVTRKFFVEWVNLVFGPTVKKYLQENNLPVQALLILDNAPAHPPNLEDDILEELKFIKVLYLPPNTTPILQPMDQQVISNFKKLYTKHLFRRCFEVTESTNLTLREFWKDHFNIAICLQIIDQAWLGVTTKTLTSAWKKLWPEAVAERIYEELEPGVSVEEEIVSLGKSMGLEVEERDVNELIEEYTQELTTEEIQELQSQQHTEVMQEIGFEESEEEVISTNCENLKNASSENESEKGDHIDEESGEESDTSIEKQIVQPDLQDDESKIPVHEASSNNIPLQRIVQSIKHTKGRNYKVLKEGWLVHHTNREGMRKRHFWRLDTKNMTLFQNDTTSKYYKEIPLSEILSVELSKQNLCTEQNPGYYVELRTANVDYYLTDDINILKAWETAIRQALMPVDTPKVANQTAHGSKEVPSGAQAKKENPEQSLDISLQYQIFPDEVLGSGQFGIVYGGVHRTSGRGVAIKVIDKMRFPTKQEAQLKNEVQILQNIHHPGVVNLEKMFETVERIFVVMEKLKGDMLEMILSSEKGRLSERITKFLIYQILMALKHLHLKCIVHCDLKPENVLLSSDSDFPQVKLCDFGFARIIGEKSFRRSVVGTPAYLAPEVLKNKGYNRSLDMWSVGVIVYVSLSGTFPFNEEEDINDQIQNAAFMYPPNPWKEISTPAIDLISNLLQVKTRKRFTVDKSLSHNWLQDYQTWCDLRRLESEVGTRYLTHQSDDARWELYRKAHNLEPPPPVPQEVEENLMTFDYPLEPTRNSSGIFGRVRL
;
A
#
# COMPACT_ATOMS: atom_id res chain seq x y z
N MET A 1 17.22 -59.83 -43.34
CA MET A 1 17.28 -59.65 -41.87
C MET A 1 17.98 -58.33 -41.59
N ASP A 2 17.37 -57.49 -40.75
CA ASP A 2 17.44 -56.05 -40.94
C ASP A 2 18.28 -55.32 -39.89
N ARG A 3 19.21 -54.49 -40.33
CA ARG A 3 19.87 -53.49 -39.47
C ARG A 3 18.94 -52.30 -39.27
N LYS A 4 18.06 -52.37 -38.25
CA LYS A 4 17.17 -51.25 -37.88
C LYS A 4 17.96 -49.99 -37.51
N LYS A 5 17.83 -48.92 -38.29
CA LYS A 5 18.31 -47.57 -37.93
C LYS A 5 17.46 -47.02 -36.76
N VAL A 6 18.09 -46.74 -35.62
CA VAL A 6 17.46 -46.01 -34.51
C VAL A 6 17.48 -44.51 -34.83
N CYS A 7 16.31 -43.93 -35.12
CA CYS A 7 16.17 -42.51 -35.41
C CYS A 7 15.81 -41.72 -34.13
N LYS A 8 16.74 -40.91 -33.61
CA LYS A 8 16.49 -40.01 -32.47
C LYS A 8 15.54 -38.87 -32.92
N LYS A 9 14.30 -38.87 -32.43
CA LYS A 9 13.39 -37.71 -32.58
C LYS A 9 13.80 -36.58 -31.63
N SER A 10 14.31 -35.48 -32.17
CA SER A 10 14.44 -34.22 -31.43
C SER A 10 13.08 -33.52 -31.31
N SER A 11 12.63 -33.21 -30.10
CA SER A 11 11.36 -32.52 -29.81
C SER A 11 11.50 -31.00 -30.01
N ALA A 12 11.41 -30.54 -31.26
CA ALA A 12 11.40 -29.11 -31.57
C ALA A 12 10.27 -28.39 -30.82
N LYS A 13 10.62 -27.37 -30.00
CA LYS A 13 9.65 -26.55 -29.26
C LYS A 13 8.67 -25.91 -30.25
N LYS A 14 7.36 -26.17 -30.11
CA LYS A 14 6.31 -25.55 -30.93
C LYS A 14 6.30 -24.04 -30.72
N LYS A 15 6.91 -23.26 -31.63
CA LYS A 15 6.71 -21.79 -31.68
C LYS A 15 5.21 -21.51 -31.76
N MET A 16 4.66 -20.81 -30.77
CA MET A 16 3.26 -20.37 -30.80
C MET A 16 3.04 -19.32 -31.92
N MET A 17 1.80 -18.90 -32.10
CA MET A 17 1.41 -17.80 -32.99
C MET A 17 0.70 -16.73 -32.17
N SER A 18 1.10 -15.47 -32.33
CA SER A 18 0.46 -14.31 -31.74
C SER A 18 -0.96 -14.11 -32.29
N ILE A 19 -1.75 -13.15 -31.77
CA ILE A 19 -3.09 -12.90 -32.29
C ILE A 19 -3.05 -12.02 -33.57
N GLU A 20 -2.03 -11.18 -33.69
CA GLU A 20 -1.69 -10.36 -34.84
C GLU A 20 -1.37 -11.24 -36.05
N LEU A 21 -0.47 -12.22 -35.89
CA LEU A 21 -0.12 -13.17 -36.97
C LEU A 21 -1.33 -14.02 -37.40
N LYS A 22 -2.25 -14.34 -36.48
CA LYS A 22 -3.50 -15.03 -36.81
C LYS A 22 -4.43 -14.12 -37.64
N ARG A 23 -4.50 -12.82 -37.34
CA ARG A 23 -5.27 -11.83 -38.10
C ARG A 23 -4.69 -11.63 -39.49
N GLU A 24 -3.37 -11.47 -39.61
CA GLU A 24 -2.67 -11.34 -40.89
C GLU A 24 -2.87 -12.58 -41.80
N ILE A 25 -2.96 -13.78 -41.21
CA ILE A 25 -3.32 -15.02 -41.90
C ILE A 25 -4.78 -15.03 -42.37
N ILE A 26 -5.71 -14.53 -41.57
CA ILE A 26 -7.14 -14.42 -41.94
C ILE A 26 -7.33 -13.38 -43.05
N GLU A 27 -6.74 -12.21 -42.89
CA GLU A 27 -6.85 -11.07 -43.80
C GLU A 27 -6.33 -11.43 -45.20
N LYS A 28 -5.10 -11.98 -45.30
CA LYS A 28 -4.55 -12.39 -46.61
C LYS A 28 -5.34 -13.56 -47.23
N HIS A 29 -5.96 -14.42 -46.43
CA HIS A 29 -6.87 -15.46 -46.95
C HIS A 29 -8.18 -14.85 -47.49
N GLU A 30 -8.74 -13.85 -46.82
CA GLU A 30 -9.93 -13.12 -47.29
C GLU A 30 -9.61 -12.22 -48.51
N GLN A 31 -8.35 -11.80 -48.67
CA GLN A 31 -7.80 -11.21 -49.91
C GLN A 31 -7.49 -12.26 -51.02
N GLY A 32 -7.83 -13.53 -50.81
CA GLY A 32 -7.73 -14.60 -51.83
C GLY A 32 -6.43 -15.41 -51.84
N VAL A 33 -5.48 -15.18 -50.93
CA VAL A 33 -4.24 -15.97 -50.87
C VAL A 33 -4.52 -17.38 -50.34
N ARG A 34 -4.14 -18.39 -51.12
CA ARG A 34 -4.47 -19.80 -50.81
C ARG A 34 -3.71 -20.29 -49.57
N VAL A 35 -4.34 -21.20 -48.81
CA VAL A 35 -3.80 -21.84 -47.60
C VAL A 35 -2.38 -22.42 -47.78
N VAL A 36 -2.06 -22.98 -48.96
CA VAL A 36 -0.74 -23.56 -49.26
C VAL A 36 0.34 -22.48 -49.35
N ASP A 37 0.00 -21.32 -49.91
CA ASP A 37 0.93 -20.21 -50.09
C ASP A 37 1.13 -19.47 -48.75
N LEU A 38 0.08 -19.28 -47.94
CA LEU A 38 0.16 -18.80 -46.56
C LEU A 38 0.99 -19.75 -45.66
N SER A 39 0.80 -21.07 -45.83
CA SER A 39 1.58 -22.10 -45.14
C SER A 39 3.08 -21.98 -45.41
N ARG A 40 3.45 -21.72 -46.68
CA ARG A 40 4.83 -21.44 -47.09
C ARG A 40 5.34 -20.09 -46.57
N GLN A 41 4.54 -19.02 -46.70
CA GLN A 41 4.90 -17.65 -46.33
C GLN A 41 5.26 -17.50 -44.85
N TYR A 42 4.50 -18.13 -43.95
CA TYR A 42 4.71 -18.02 -42.49
C TYR A 42 5.43 -19.22 -41.86
N GLY A 43 5.88 -20.19 -42.65
CA GLY A 43 6.56 -21.40 -42.17
C GLY A 43 5.69 -22.27 -41.26
N ARG A 44 4.38 -22.36 -41.52
CA ARG A 44 3.39 -23.08 -40.69
C ARG A 44 2.75 -24.22 -41.48
N SER A 45 2.32 -25.29 -40.82
CA SER A 45 1.59 -26.36 -41.52
C SER A 45 0.24 -25.85 -42.04
N THR A 46 -0.21 -26.36 -43.19
CA THR A 46 -1.54 -26.09 -43.74
C THR A 46 -2.65 -26.37 -42.72
N SER A 47 -2.52 -27.44 -41.92
CA SER A 47 -3.44 -27.75 -40.81
C SER A 47 -3.50 -26.65 -39.73
N MET A 48 -2.38 -25.98 -39.45
CA MET A 48 -2.33 -24.87 -38.48
C MET A 48 -2.96 -23.60 -39.06
N VAL A 49 -2.76 -23.32 -40.35
CA VAL A 49 -3.43 -22.23 -41.07
C VAL A 49 -4.96 -22.46 -41.10
N CYS A 50 -5.42 -23.65 -41.50
CA CYS A 50 -6.85 -24.01 -41.46
C CYS A 50 -7.46 -23.92 -40.06
N SER A 51 -6.68 -24.23 -39.01
CA SER A 51 -7.14 -24.13 -37.61
C SER A 51 -7.34 -22.68 -37.14
N VAL A 52 -6.63 -21.72 -37.74
CA VAL A 52 -6.85 -20.27 -37.53
C VAL A 52 -8.10 -19.82 -38.29
N LEU A 53 -8.22 -20.18 -39.56
CA LEU A 53 -9.34 -19.80 -40.42
C LEU A 53 -10.69 -20.33 -39.89
N LYS A 54 -10.71 -21.56 -39.33
CA LYS A 54 -11.87 -22.11 -38.62
C LYS A 54 -12.32 -21.32 -37.37
N ARG A 55 -11.49 -20.39 -36.86
CA ARG A 55 -11.78 -19.56 -35.68
C ARG A 55 -11.85 -18.08 -36.02
N LYS A 56 -12.01 -17.72 -37.30
CA LYS A 56 -11.82 -16.35 -37.77
C LYS A 56 -12.71 -15.30 -37.08
N GLU A 57 -13.98 -15.60 -36.82
CA GLU A 57 -14.89 -14.65 -36.16
C GLU A 57 -14.49 -14.40 -34.69
N SER A 58 -14.20 -15.45 -33.93
CA SER A 58 -13.67 -15.36 -32.56
C SER A 58 -12.32 -14.64 -32.47
N ILE A 59 -11.51 -14.69 -33.54
CA ILE A 59 -10.23 -13.96 -33.63
C ILE A 59 -10.44 -12.49 -34.06
N LYS A 60 -11.55 -12.17 -34.74
CA LYS A 60 -11.94 -10.81 -35.12
C LYS A 60 -12.60 -10.03 -33.99
N SER A 61 -13.50 -10.66 -33.21
CA SER A 61 -14.28 -9.98 -32.16
C SER A 61 -13.48 -9.50 -30.94
N VAL A 62 -12.29 -10.05 -30.67
CA VAL A 62 -11.45 -9.66 -29.54
C VAL A 62 -10.84 -8.25 -29.72
N THR A 63 -10.87 -7.41 -28.69
CA THR A 63 -10.06 -6.19 -28.63
C THR A 63 -8.87 -6.42 -27.68
N PRO A 64 -7.60 -6.45 -28.14
CA PRO A 64 -6.47 -6.70 -27.25
C PRO A 64 -6.21 -5.52 -26.31
N ALA A 65 -6.07 -5.80 -25.00
CA ALA A 65 -5.41 -4.88 -24.09
C ALA A 65 -3.92 -4.73 -24.49
N LYS A 66 -3.39 -3.50 -24.39
CA LYS A 66 -2.02 -3.18 -24.85
C LYS A 66 -0.98 -4.01 -24.07
N GLY A 67 -0.05 -4.64 -24.80
CA GLY A 67 1.12 -5.33 -24.25
C GLY A 67 1.19 -6.86 -24.40
N LEU A 68 0.08 -7.55 -24.66
CA LEU A 68 0.03 -9.03 -24.66
C LEU A 68 0.16 -9.67 -26.06
N THR A 69 1.40 -9.86 -26.53
CA THR A 69 1.69 -10.51 -27.84
C THR A 69 1.46 -12.03 -27.87
N ILE A 70 1.22 -12.69 -26.72
CA ILE A 70 1.00 -14.16 -26.64
C ILE A 70 -0.18 -14.50 -25.71
N ILE A 71 -1.41 -14.30 -26.18
CA ILE A 71 -2.63 -14.75 -25.49
C ILE A 71 -2.94 -16.22 -25.84
N SER A 72 -3.07 -17.08 -24.83
CA SER A 72 -3.28 -18.53 -24.98
C SER A 72 -4.73 -18.99 -24.72
N LYS A 73 -5.44 -18.36 -23.79
CA LYS A 73 -6.91 -18.35 -23.65
C LYS A 73 -7.37 -16.94 -23.28
N LEU A 74 -8.60 -16.58 -23.63
CA LEU A 74 -9.23 -15.30 -23.29
C LEU A 74 -9.69 -15.33 -21.82
N ARG A 75 -9.71 -14.16 -21.16
CA ARG A 75 -10.27 -13.98 -19.81
C ARG A 75 -11.59 -13.21 -19.93
N THR A 76 -12.60 -13.61 -19.15
CA THR A 76 -13.91 -12.94 -19.08
C THR A 76 -14.06 -12.17 -17.77
N THR A 77 -14.99 -11.20 -17.73
CA THR A 77 -15.38 -10.46 -16.51
C THR A 77 -15.78 -11.38 -15.36
N LEU A 78 -16.39 -12.54 -15.67
CA LEU A 78 -16.73 -13.59 -14.71
C LEU A 78 -15.48 -14.13 -13.97
N HIS A 79 -14.36 -14.30 -14.67
CA HIS A 79 -13.07 -14.69 -14.08
C HIS A 79 -12.40 -13.55 -13.29
N GLU A 80 -12.81 -12.29 -13.48
CA GLU A 80 -12.31 -11.14 -12.70
C GLU A 80 -13.10 -10.97 -11.42
N ASN A 81 -14.43 -11.10 -11.48
CA ASN A 81 -15.28 -11.06 -10.30
C ASN A 81 -15.03 -12.28 -9.39
N MET A 82 -14.85 -13.48 -9.95
CA MET A 82 -14.46 -14.67 -9.17
C MET A 82 -13.14 -14.45 -8.42
N GLU A 83 -12.11 -13.91 -9.07
CA GLU A 83 -10.81 -13.69 -8.41
C GLU A 83 -10.85 -12.57 -7.36
N LYS A 84 -11.73 -11.57 -7.49
CA LYS A 84 -11.96 -10.54 -6.43
C LYS A 84 -12.58 -11.15 -5.18
N LEU A 85 -13.65 -11.93 -5.32
CA LEU A 85 -14.34 -12.54 -4.17
C LEU A 85 -13.47 -13.62 -3.51
N LEU A 86 -12.76 -14.41 -4.32
CA LEU A 86 -11.76 -15.35 -3.83
C LEU A 86 -10.65 -14.66 -3.03
N MET A 87 -10.27 -13.43 -3.40
CA MET A 87 -9.27 -12.67 -2.64
C MET A 87 -9.75 -12.21 -1.26
N VAL A 88 -11.00 -11.78 -1.13
CA VAL A 88 -11.55 -11.43 0.19
C VAL A 88 -11.62 -12.68 1.08
N TRP A 89 -12.05 -13.83 0.52
CA TRP A 89 -12.06 -15.10 1.25
C TRP A 89 -10.64 -15.60 1.64
N VAL A 90 -9.66 -15.54 0.73
CA VAL A 90 -8.26 -15.88 1.05
C VAL A 90 -7.76 -14.96 2.18
N THR A 91 -8.07 -13.67 2.11
CA THR A 91 -7.67 -12.70 3.14
C THR A 91 -8.26 -13.09 4.50
N GLU A 92 -9.58 -13.28 4.59
CA GLU A 92 -10.27 -13.73 5.83
C GLU A 92 -9.60 -15.00 6.40
N LYS A 93 -9.33 -16.00 5.57
CA LYS A 93 -8.73 -17.26 6.04
C LYS A 93 -7.30 -17.13 6.51
N GLN A 94 -6.46 -16.32 5.85
CA GLN A 94 -5.10 -16.04 6.33
C GLN A 94 -5.06 -15.29 7.66
N LEU A 95 -6.15 -14.63 8.05
CA LEU A 95 -6.28 -13.87 9.29
C LEU A 95 -6.87 -14.70 10.42
N GLN A 96 -7.73 -15.67 10.09
CA GLN A 96 -8.18 -16.74 10.99
C GLN A 96 -7.05 -17.74 11.33
N GLY A 97 -5.81 -17.52 10.87
CA GLY A 97 -4.67 -18.40 11.09
C GLY A 97 -4.67 -19.68 10.23
N ASP A 98 -5.66 -19.86 9.35
CA ASP A 98 -5.85 -21.10 8.60
C ASP A 98 -4.75 -21.33 7.55
N THR A 99 -4.17 -22.54 7.58
CA THR A 99 -3.14 -22.97 6.63
C THR A 99 -3.75 -23.25 5.25
N LEU A 100 -3.96 -22.19 4.47
CA LEU A 100 -4.44 -22.32 3.10
C LEU A 100 -3.43 -23.09 2.22
N THR A 101 -3.93 -24.14 1.59
CA THR A 101 -3.19 -24.90 0.56
C THR A 101 -3.72 -24.58 -0.84
N GLN A 102 -2.93 -24.91 -1.86
CA GLN A 102 -3.34 -24.74 -3.27
C GLN A 102 -4.72 -25.36 -3.57
N THR A 103 -5.04 -26.55 -3.03
CA THR A 103 -6.27 -27.26 -3.38
C THR A 103 -7.52 -26.58 -2.85
N ILE A 104 -7.49 -26.11 -1.59
CA ILE A 104 -8.63 -25.40 -0.98
C ILE A 104 -8.93 -24.11 -1.77
N ILE A 105 -7.90 -23.36 -2.17
CA ILE A 105 -8.06 -22.16 -3.01
C ILE A 105 -8.61 -22.53 -4.40
N CYS A 106 -8.12 -23.61 -5.02
CA CYS A 106 -8.65 -24.16 -6.27
C CYS A 106 -10.08 -24.72 -6.15
N GLU A 107 -10.58 -24.98 -4.95
CA GLU A 107 -11.92 -25.49 -4.66
C GLU A 107 -12.92 -24.36 -4.44
N LYS A 108 -12.59 -23.40 -3.56
CA LYS A 108 -13.39 -22.19 -3.39
C LYS A 108 -13.50 -21.41 -4.71
N ALA A 109 -12.43 -21.37 -5.52
CA ALA A 109 -12.47 -20.77 -6.86
C ALA A 109 -13.49 -21.44 -7.81
N ARG A 110 -13.67 -22.78 -7.72
CA ARG A 110 -14.66 -23.50 -8.52
C ARG A 110 -16.08 -23.23 -8.05
N ALA A 111 -16.31 -23.16 -6.73
CA ALA A 111 -17.59 -22.80 -6.16
C ALA A 111 -18.01 -21.39 -6.59
N ILE A 112 -17.18 -20.37 -6.29
CA ILE A 112 -17.44 -18.97 -6.63
C ILE A 112 -17.68 -18.79 -8.14
N TYR A 113 -16.91 -19.46 -9.00
CA TYR A 113 -17.15 -19.40 -10.45
C TYR A 113 -18.50 -20.01 -10.85
N GLY A 114 -18.85 -21.16 -10.28
CA GLY A 114 -20.11 -21.85 -10.54
C GLY A 114 -21.34 -21.07 -10.07
N ASP A 115 -21.23 -20.37 -8.95
CA ASP A 115 -22.34 -19.56 -8.40
C ASP A 115 -22.57 -18.28 -9.21
N LEU A 116 -21.51 -17.55 -9.54
CA LEU A 116 -21.60 -16.37 -10.41
C LEU A 116 -22.18 -16.72 -11.80
N LEU A 117 -21.91 -17.93 -12.31
CA LEU A 117 -22.42 -18.39 -13.61
C LEU A 117 -23.92 -18.71 -13.58
N LYS A 118 -24.48 -19.10 -12.42
CA LYS A 118 -25.94 -19.23 -12.21
C LYS A 118 -26.63 -17.86 -12.13
N GLN A 119 -25.93 -16.84 -11.63
CA GLN A 119 -26.46 -15.49 -11.42
C GLN A 119 -26.49 -14.64 -12.71
N THR A 120 -25.73 -15.01 -13.76
CA THR A 120 -25.74 -14.29 -15.06
C THR A 120 -26.91 -14.71 -15.96
N PRO A 121 -27.75 -13.76 -16.46
CA PRO A 121 -28.82 -14.08 -17.41
C PRO A 121 -28.30 -14.68 -18.72
N GLN A 122 -28.92 -15.78 -19.17
CA GLN A 122 -28.53 -16.48 -20.39
C GLN A 122 -28.99 -15.74 -21.65
N THR A 123 -28.05 -15.07 -22.35
CA THR A 123 -28.27 -14.58 -23.72
C THR A 123 -27.93 -15.65 -24.75
N SER A 124 -28.80 -15.84 -25.74
CA SER A 124 -28.88 -17.01 -26.61
C SER A 124 -27.82 -17.10 -27.74
N ILE A 125 -26.53 -17.08 -27.38
CA ILE A 125 -25.40 -17.21 -28.32
C ILE A 125 -24.33 -18.23 -27.85
N ASP A 126 -24.24 -18.54 -26.56
CA ASP A 126 -23.13 -19.32 -25.96
C ASP A 126 -23.31 -20.87 -25.91
N GLU A 127 -24.13 -21.46 -26.78
CA GLU A 127 -24.25 -22.94 -26.92
C GLU A 127 -22.97 -23.63 -27.45
N ALA A 128 -21.86 -22.89 -27.59
CA ALA A 128 -20.64 -23.34 -28.27
C ALA A 128 -19.39 -23.51 -27.38
N SER A 129 -19.50 -23.43 -26.04
CA SER A 129 -18.39 -23.86 -25.16
C SER A 129 -18.78 -24.22 -23.71
N GLU A 130 -19.13 -25.48 -23.46
CA GLU A 130 -19.18 -26.09 -22.11
C GLU A 130 -17.77 -26.35 -21.50
N GLU A 131 -16.80 -25.44 -21.67
CA GLU A 131 -15.52 -25.55 -20.95
C GLU A 131 -15.67 -25.08 -19.49
N SER A 132 -16.12 -26.00 -18.64
CA SER A 132 -16.15 -25.80 -17.18
C SER A 132 -14.82 -25.30 -16.63
N PHE A 133 -14.87 -24.36 -15.68
CA PHE A 133 -13.67 -23.74 -15.11
C PHE A 133 -12.86 -24.73 -14.27
N LYS A 134 -11.77 -25.25 -14.85
CA LYS A 134 -11.01 -26.37 -14.27
C LYS A 134 -10.05 -26.00 -13.14
N ALA A 135 -10.05 -24.73 -12.69
CA ALA A 135 -9.20 -24.16 -11.63
C ALA A 135 -7.76 -24.72 -11.57
N SER A 136 -7.15 -24.96 -12.73
CA SER A 136 -5.93 -25.77 -12.83
C SER A 136 -4.74 -25.16 -12.08
N ARG A 137 -3.71 -25.97 -11.77
CA ARG A 137 -2.43 -25.47 -11.23
C ARG A 137 -1.87 -24.28 -12.02
N GLY A 138 -1.96 -24.31 -13.35
CA GLY A 138 -1.54 -23.20 -14.22
C GLY A 138 -2.44 -21.97 -14.18
N TRP A 139 -3.70 -22.08 -13.72
CA TRP A 139 -4.51 -20.93 -13.35
C TRP A 139 -4.09 -20.41 -11.96
N PHE A 140 -3.96 -21.29 -10.95
CA PHE A 140 -3.62 -20.92 -9.58
C PHE A 140 -2.27 -20.18 -9.47
N GLU A 141 -1.21 -20.70 -10.09
CA GLU A 141 0.11 -20.06 -10.12
C GLU A 141 0.08 -18.67 -10.79
N ASN A 142 -0.89 -18.41 -11.67
CA ASN A 142 -1.10 -17.11 -12.28
C ASN A 142 -2.07 -16.21 -11.48
N PHE A 143 -3.00 -16.79 -10.71
CA PHE A 143 -3.81 -16.08 -9.71
C PHE A 143 -2.91 -15.55 -8.59
N LYS A 144 -2.11 -16.43 -7.97
CA LYS A 144 -1.13 -16.09 -6.91
C LYS A 144 -0.23 -14.91 -7.29
N LYS A 145 0.22 -14.87 -8.56
CA LYS A 145 1.03 -13.78 -9.14
C LYS A 145 0.27 -12.47 -9.37
N ARG A 146 -1.05 -12.50 -9.57
CA ARG A 146 -1.89 -11.29 -9.73
C ARG A 146 -2.32 -10.69 -8.41
N SER A 147 -2.48 -11.52 -7.39
CA SER A 147 -3.06 -11.14 -6.11
C SER A 147 -2.06 -10.72 -5.04
N GLY A 148 -0.78 -11.09 -5.18
CA GLY A 148 0.21 -10.86 -4.12
C GLY A 148 0.00 -11.75 -2.89
N ILE A 149 -0.65 -12.92 -3.04
CA ILE A 149 -0.65 -13.91 -1.95
C ILE A 149 0.72 -14.59 -1.93
N HIS A 150 1.61 -14.26 -0.99
CA HIS A 150 2.91 -14.93 -0.89
C HIS A 150 2.81 -16.25 -0.10
N SER A 151 2.16 -16.24 1.07
CA SER A 151 1.92 -17.46 1.88
C SER A 151 0.77 -18.32 1.33
N VAL A 152 1.10 -19.47 0.76
CA VAL A 152 0.17 -20.61 0.52
C VAL A 152 1.02 -21.87 0.58
N VAL A 153 0.66 -22.85 1.41
CA VAL A 153 1.43 -24.09 1.55
C VAL A 153 1.35 -24.93 0.27
N ARG A 154 2.52 -25.27 -0.28
CA ARG A 154 2.66 -26.23 -1.39
C ARG A 154 2.45 -27.65 -0.85
N HIS A 155 1.87 -28.52 -1.68
CA HIS A 155 1.44 -29.86 -1.26
C HIS A 155 2.53 -30.69 -0.57
N GLY A 156 2.23 -31.02 0.68
CA GLY A 156 2.88 -31.99 1.54
C GLY A 156 1.97 -32.08 2.76
N GLU A 157 1.08 -33.07 2.76
CA GLU A 157 0.00 -33.28 3.74
C GLU A 157 -1.09 -32.18 3.76
N ALA A 158 -2.29 -32.58 4.17
CA ALA A 158 -3.33 -31.66 4.62
C ALA A 158 -3.15 -31.45 6.13
N ALA A 159 -3.78 -30.43 6.73
CA ALA A 159 -3.77 -30.23 8.17
C ALA A 159 -4.64 -31.29 8.90
N SER A 160 -4.21 -32.56 8.90
CA SER A 160 -4.57 -33.48 9.97
C SER A 160 -3.95 -32.93 11.25
N SER A 161 -4.79 -32.64 12.25
CA SER A 161 -4.37 -32.13 13.55
C SER A 161 -3.26 -33.01 14.14
N ASP A 162 -2.10 -32.42 14.47
CA ASP A 162 -0.93 -33.21 14.88
C ASP A 162 -1.09 -33.72 16.32
N MET A 163 -1.69 -34.91 16.42
CA MET A 163 -1.91 -35.61 17.69
C MET A 163 -0.60 -35.89 18.41
N LYS A 164 0.51 -36.11 17.69
CA LYS A 164 1.80 -36.43 18.30
C LYS A 164 2.45 -35.19 18.90
N ALA A 165 2.49 -34.07 18.16
CA ALA A 165 2.94 -32.80 18.70
C ALA A 165 2.07 -32.35 19.89
N ALA A 166 0.76 -32.60 19.85
CA ALA A 166 -0.12 -32.34 20.98
C ALA A 166 0.21 -33.23 22.20
N GLU A 167 0.36 -34.54 22.04
CA GLU A 167 0.76 -35.46 23.11
C GLU A 167 2.11 -35.10 23.74
N ASP A 168 3.12 -34.79 22.92
CA ASP A 168 4.46 -34.42 23.40
C ASP A 168 4.47 -33.02 24.07
N TYR A 169 3.59 -32.11 23.65
CA TYR A 169 3.40 -30.83 24.34
C TYR A 169 2.69 -30.98 25.69
N ILE A 170 1.66 -31.84 25.83
CA ILE A 170 1.01 -32.10 27.13
C ILE A 170 2.06 -32.57 28.17
N LYS A 171 2.96 -33.47 27.78
CA LYS A 171 4.08 -33.94 28.62
C LYS A 171 5.00 -32.78 29.02
N THR A 172 5.38 -31.96 28.03
CA THR A 172 6.25 -30.78 28.22
C THR A 172 5.63 -29.73 29.13
N PHE A 173 4.34 -29.44 28.93
CA PHE A 173 3.56 -28.50 29.72
C PHE A 173 3.39 -28.97 31.17
N SER A 174 3.00 -30.23 31.39
CA SER A 174 2.86 -30.81 32.72
C SER A 174 4.19 -30.78 33.50
N ASN A 175 5.32 -31.02 32.83
CA ASN A 175 6.66 -30.87 33.42
C ASN A 175 7.00 -29.41 33.75
N LEU A 176 6.69 -28.46 32.86
CA LEU A 176 6.93 -27.02 33.08
C LEU A 176 6.13 -26.49 34.27
N ILE A 177 4.85 -26.86 34.38
CA ILE A 177 3.99 -26.51 35.52
C ILE A 177 4.57 -27.03 36.83
N LYS A 178 4.98 -28.31 36.87
CA LYS A 178 5.61 -28.94 38.05
C LYS A 178 6.93 -28.27 38.42
N ALA A 179 7.74 -27.86 37.44
CA ALA A 179 9.02 -27.16 37.67
C ALA A 179 8.85 -25.71 38.14
N GLN A 180 7.77 -25.02 37.73
CA GLN A 180 7.50 -23.63 38.12
C GLN A 180 6.57 -23.47 39.33
N GLY A 181 6.04 -24.58 39.87
CA GLY A 181 5.14 -24.58 41.03
C GLY A 181 3.77 -23.94 40.77
N CYS A 182 3.37 -23.77 39.51
CA CYS A 182 2.14 -23.06 39.14
C CYS A 182 0.88 -23.83 39.58
N ILE A 183 -0.05 -23.12 40.22
CA ILE A 183 -1.41 -23.62 40.51
C ILE A 183 -2.41 -23.15 39.45
N SER A 184 -3.60 -23.76 39.37
CA SER A 184 -4.60 -23.45 38.33
C SER A 184 -5.13 -22.02 38.37
N GLN A 185 -5.04 -21.34 39.52
CA GLN A 185 -5.32 -19.91 39.68
C GLN A 185 -4.35 -18.99 38.91
N GLN A 186 -3.11 -19.44 38.68
CA GLN A 186 -2.02 -18.66 38.06
C GLN A 186 -1.88 -18.90 36.55
N VAL A 187 -2.56 -19.91 36.00
CA VAL A 187 -2.45 -20.31 34.60
C VAL A 187 -3.68 -19.83 33.84
N PHE A 188 -3.47 -19.00 32.83
CA PHE A 188 -4.48 -18.36 32.00
C PHE A 188 -4.36 -18.81 30.55
N ASN A 189 -5.48 -18.80 29.83
CA ASN A 189 -5.50 -18.93 28.37
C ASN A 189 -6.32 -17.78 27.78
N CYS A 190 -5.94 -17.31 26.59
CA CYS A 190 -6.65 -16.30 25.83
C CYS A 190 -6.84 -16.76 24.39
N ASP A 191 -7.98 -16.39 23.80
CA ASP A 191 -8.34 -16.79 22.44
C ASP A 191 -9.31 -15.80 21.80
N GLU A 192 -9.35 -15.76 20.47
CA GLU A 192 -10.15 -14.80 19.69
C GLU A 192 -11.39 -15.44 19.06
N THR A 193 -12.52 -14.73 19.05
CA THR A 193 -13.74 -15.22 18.40
C THR A 193 -14.58 -14.13 17.75
N GLY A 194 -15.12 -14.43 16.57
CA GLY A 194 -16.09 -13.58 15.87
C GLY A 194 -17.49 -13.73 16.43
N LEU A 195 -18.21 -12.60 16.53
CA LEU A 195 -19.61 -12.54 16.92
C LEU A 195 -20.39 -11.67 15.92
N PHE A 196 -21.26 -12.30 15.13
CA PHE A 196 -22.31 -11.65 14.35
C PHE A 196 -23.45 -11.21 15.30
N TRP A 197 -23.33 -10.01 15.86
CA TRP A 197 -24.05 -9.65 17.09
C TRP A 197 -25.56 -9.44 16.93
N LYS A 198 -26.05 -9.36 15.69
CA LYS A 198 -27.47 -9.30 15.32
C LYS A 198 -27.97 -10.56 14.57
N LYS A 199 -27.31 -11.71 14.68
CA LYS A 199 -27.74 -12.92 13.94
C LYS A 199 -28.89 -13.67 14.65
N MET A 200 -29.88 -14.16 13.89
CA MET A 200 -31.03 -14.94 14.35
C MET A 200 -31.10 -16.31 13.64
N PRO A 201 -31.77 -17.33 14.22
CA PRO A 201 -31.89 -18.65 13.60
C PRO A 201 -32.49 -18.59 12.19
N ASN A 202 -32.05 -19.50 11.32
CA ASN A 202 -32.32 -19.46 9.87
C ASN A 202 -33.81 -19.48 9.48
N ARG A 203 -34.67 -20.02 10.35
CA ARG A 203 -36.12 -20.19 10.15
C ARG A 203 -36.99 -19.07 10.72
N THR A 204 -36.43 -18.09 11.44
CA THR A 204 -37.23 -16.96 11.93
C THR A 204 -37.73 -16.10 10.77
N TYR A 205 -38.93 -15.50 10.90
CA TYR A 205 -39.44 -14.58 9.89
C TYR A 205 -38.52 -13.38 9.67
N ILE A 206 -37.81 -12.94 10.72
CA ILE A 206 -36.81 -11.86 10.65
C ILE A 206 -35.68 -12.26 9.70
N THR A 207 -35.12 -13.47 9.83
CA THR A 207 -34.08 -13.98 8.94
C THR A 207 -34.60 -14.20 7.51
N ALA A 208 -35.85 -14.63 7.35
CA ALA A 208 -36.46 -14.79 6.02
C ALA A 208 -36.64 -13.44 5.29
N GLU A 209 -37.15 -12.42 5.99
CA GLU A 209 -37.34 -11.08 5.44
C GLU A 209 -36.01 -10.36 5.20
N GLU A 210 -35.03 -10.46 6.11
CA GLU A 210 -33.71 -9.84 5.93
C GLU A 210 -32.94 -10.47 4.76
N LYS A 211 -33.11 -11.78 4.50
CA LYS A 211 -32.59 -12.43 3.29
C LYS A 211 -33.19 -11.83 2.01
N MET A 212 -34.42 -11.31 2.04
CA MET A 212 -35.08 -10.64 0.91
C MET A 212 -34.72 -9.14 0.77
N MET A 213 -34.10 -8.52 1.78
CA MET A 213 -33.71 -7.10 1.69
C MET A 213 -32.45 -6.89 0.83
N PRO A 214 -32.44 -5.89 -0.09
CA PRO A 214 -31.23 -5.50 -0.81
C PRO A 214 -30.36 -4.52 0.00
N GLY A 215 -29.04 -4.74 0.03
CA GLY A 215 -28.06 -3.81 0.62
C GLY A 215 -27.39 -4.35 1.90
N HIS A 216 -27.15 -3.46 2.87
CA HIS A 216 -26.59 -3.84 4.17
C HIS A 216 -27.58 -4.75 4.93
N LYS A 217 -27.09 -5.88 5.45
CA LYS A 217 -27.87 -6.84 6.25
C LYS A 217 -27.33 -6.87 7.68
N PRO A 218 -28.03 -6.27 8.67
CA PRO A 218 -27.55 -6.17 10.04
C PRO A 218 -27.10 -7.50 10.68
N MET A 219 -27.69 -8.64 10.31
CA MET A 219 -27.27 -9.99 10.74
C MET A 219 -25.82 -10.34 10.39
N LYS A 220 -25.21 -9.63 9.45
CA LYS A 220 -23.83 -9.83 8.97
C LYS A 220 -22.83 -8.84 9.58
N ASP A 221 -23.29 -7.88 10.39
CA ASP A 221 -22.41 -7.02 11.17
C ASP A 221 -21.69 -7.85 12.25
N ARG A 222 -20.34 -7.77 12.26
CA ARG A 222 -19.45 -8.62 13.05
C ARG A 222 -18.51 -7.78 13.90
N LEU A 223 -18.39 -8.17 15.16
CA LEU A 223 -17.33 -7.75 16.06
C LEU A 223 -16.41 -8.94 16.40
N THR A 224 -15.19 -8.66 16.86
CA THR A 224 -14.27 -9.68 17.37
C THR A 224 -14.01 -9.45 18.86
N LEU A 225 -14.03 -10.55 19.63
CA LEU A 225 -13.75 -10.60 21.06
C LEU A 225 -12.48 -11.42 21.31
N ALA A 226 -11.60 -10.97 22.20
CA ALA A 226 -10.63 -11.85 22.86
C ALA A 226 -11.12 -12.17 24.27
N LEU A 227 -11.30 -13.45 24.58
CA LEU A 227 -11.78 -13.97 25.86
C LEU A 227 -10.62 -14.61 26.63
N CYS A 228 -10.52 -14.36 27.94
CA CYS A 228 -9.43 -14.86 28.77
C CYS A 228 -9.84 -15.16 30.21
N ALA A 229 -9.45 -16.33 30.73
CA ALA A 229 -9.71 -16.77 32.09
C ALA A 229 -8.62 -17.74 32.60
N ASN A 230 -8.59 -17.99 33.91
CA ASN A 230 -7.68 -18.96 34.53
C ASN A 230 -8.21 -20.41 34.52
N ALA A 231 -7.32 -21.36 34.78
CA ALA A 231 -7.61 -22.80 34.75
C ALA A 231 -8.48 -23.28 35.93
N SER A 232 -8.54 -22.53 37.04
CA SER A 232 -9.50 -22.75 38.13
C SER A 232 -10.89 -22.17 37.83
N GLY A 233 -11.06 -21.33 36.80
CA GLY A 233 -12.33 -20.80 36.35
C GLY A 233 -12.99 -19.77 37.29
N ASP A 234 -12.23 -19.19 38.22
CA ASP A 234 -12.65 -18.20 39.19
C ASP A 234 -12.16 -16.78 38.85
N CYS A 235 -11.11 -16.64 38.03
CA CYS A 235 -10.68 -15.36 37.47
C CYS A 235 -11.03 -15.27 35.98
N LYS A 236 -11.96 -14.38 35.64
CA LYS A 236 -12.26 -13.97 34.25
C LYS A 236 -11.69 -12.58 34.01
N ILE A 237 -11.01 -12.39 32.89
CA ILE A 237 -10.46 -11.11 32.48
C ILE A 237 -11.51 -10.35 31.67
N LYS A 238 -11.48 -9.01 31.76
CA LYS A 238 -12.27 -8.10 30.93
C LYS A 238 -11.92 -8.29 29.45
N PRO A 239 -12.86 -8.69 28.57
CA PRO A 239 -12.55 -8.99 27.17
C PRO A 239 -11.99 -7.79 26.39
N LEU A 240 -11.13 -8.05 25.41
CA LEU A 240 -10.86 -7.09 24.34
C LEU A 240 -12.00 -7.17 23.32
N LEU A 241 -12.54 -6.03 22.87
CA LEU A 241 -13.55 -5.98 21.82
C LEU A 241 -13.09 -5.04 20.70
N VAL A 242 -13.10 -5.53 19.47
CA VAL A 242 -12.88 -4.70 18.27
C VAL A 242 -14.13 -4.63 17.40
N TYR A 243 -14.53 -3.41 17.06
CA TYR A 243 -15.65 -3.09 16.17
C TYR A 243 -15.19 -2.23 14.98
N HIS A 244 -16.05 -2.02 13.98
CA HIS A 244 -15.67 -1.28 12.78
C HIS A 244 -15.65 0.25 12.99
N SER A 245 -16.72 0.83 13.53
CA SER A 245 -16.79 2.26 13.88
C SER A 245 -16.21 2.55 15.27
N GLU A 246 -15.44 3.65 15.40
CA GLU A 246 -14.85 4.07 16.68
C GLU A 246 -15.86 4.69 17.64
N ASN A 247 -16.84 5.42 17.10
CA ASN A 247 -17.81 6.22 17.86
C ASN A 247 -19.26 5.95 17.37
N PRO A 248 -19.80 4.73 17.55
CA PRO A 248 -21.13 4.38 17.04
C PRO A 248 -22.21 5.34 17.55
N ARG A 249 -23.24 5.64 16.73
CA ARG A 249 -24.32 6.59 17.08
C ARG A 249 -24.96 6.30 18.45
N ALA A 250 -25.03 5.04 18.85
CA ALA A 250 -25.51 4.61 20.17
C ALA A 250 -24.67 5.13 21.35
N PHE A 251 -23.34 5.29 21.19
CA PHE A 251 -22.48 5.81 22.25
C PHE A 251 -22.74 7.29 22.50
N LYS A 252 -22.98 8.07 21.43
CA LYS A 252 -23.39 9.48 21.52
C LYS A 252 -24.75 9.60 22.21
N SER A 253 -25.77 8.86 21.76
CA SER A 253 -27.13 8.97 22.32
C SER A 253 -27.25 8.50 23.79
N HIS A 254 -26.51 7.47 24.20
CA HIS A 254 -26.52 6.96 25.57
C HIS A 254 -25.40 7.54 26.47
N LYS A 255 -24.62 8.51 25.96
CA LYS A 255 -23.49 9.17 26.67
C LYS A 255 -22.49 8.18 27.28
N ILE A 256 -22.10 7.18 26.50
CA ILE A 256 -21.25 6.07 26.95
C ILE A 256 -19.79 6.53 27.10
N LEU A 257 -19.25 6.38 28.31
CA LEU A 257 -17.83 6.56 28.60
C LEU A 257 -17.09 5.24 28.36
N LYS A 258 -16.16 5.21 27.39
CA LYS A 258 -15.44 3.99 27.00
C LYS A 258 -14.68 3.35 28.17
N GLU A 259 -14.16 4.17 29.10
CA GLU A 259 -13.48 3.72 30.34
C GLU A 259 -14.35 2.79 31.22
N LYS A 260 -15.68 2.99 31.19
CA LYS A 260 -16.65 2.31 32.08
C LYS A 260 -17.28 1.06 31.45
N LEU A 261 -16.89 0.69 30.23
CA LEU A 261 -17.39 -0.51 29.56
C LEU A 261 -16.80 -1.77 30.21
N GLN A 262 -17.56 -2.86 30.20
CA GLN A 262 -17.10 -4.18 30.68
C GLN A 262 -16.25 -4.95 29.66
N VAL A 263 -15.87 -4.28 28.57
CA VAL A 263 -14.87 -4.70 27.59
C VAL A 263 -13.88 -3.56 27.37
N MET A 264 -12.67 -3.89 26.94
CA MET A 264 -11.74 -2.91 26.39
C MET A 264 -12.14 -2.58 24.95
N TRP A 265 -12.73 -1.41 24.73
CA TRP A 265 -13.16 -0.99 23.40
C TRP A 265 -11.97 -0.58 22.52
N ARG A 266 -11.91 -1.14 21.31
CA ARG A 266 -11.03 -0.76 20.21
C ARG A 266 -11.79 -0.80 18.89
N SER A 267 -11.22 -0.19 17.86
CA SER A 267 -11.86 -0.09 16.54
C SER A 267 -10.85 -0.06 15.41
N ASN A 268 -11.21 -0.71 14.30
CA ASN A 268 -10.61 -0.53 12.98
C ASN A 268 -11.61 -0.99 11.91
N PRO A 269 -11.53 -0.53 10.65
CA PRO A 269 -12.52 -0.84 9.59
C PRO A 269 -12.70 -2.33 9.22
N LYS A 270 -11.99 -3.25 9.87
CA LYS A 270 -12.08 -4.70 9.67
C LYS A 270 -12.58 -5.46 10.90
N ALA A 271 -12.81 -4.76 12.02
CA ALA A 271 -13.28 -5.29 13.30
C ALA A 271 -12.43 -6.46 13.88
N TRP A 272 -11.15 -6.56 13.53
CA TRP A 272 -10.23 -7.61 14.03
C TRP A 272 -9.25 -7.10 15.08
N VAL A 273 -8.80 -8.00 15.96
CA VAL A 273 -7.67 -7.71 16.86
C VAL A 273 -6.39 -7.50 16.04
N THR A 274 -5.45 -6.77 16.62
CA THR A 274 -4.12 -6.53 16.04
C THR A 274 -3.08 -6.70 17.14
N ARG A 275 -1.82 -7.02 16.79
CA ARG A 275 -0.70 -7.10 17.74
C ARG A 275 -0.64 -5.90 18.69
N LYS A 276 -0.86 -4.69 18.16
CA LYS A 276 -0.96 -3.47 18.97
C LYS A 276 -2.11 -3.53 20.00
N PHE A 277 -3.33 -3.87 19.57
CA PHE A 277 -4.48 -3.95 20.47
C PHE A 277 -4.33 -5.07 21.50
N PHE A 278 -3.70 -6.19 21.14
CA PHE A 278 -3.40 -7.28 22.06
C PHE A 278 -2.36 -6.85 23.11
N VAL A 279 -1.23 -6.25 22.71
CA VAL A 279 -0.21 -5.69 23.63
C VAL A 279 -0.80 -4.62 24.55
N GLU A 280 -1.65 -3.72 24.03
CA GLU A 280 -2.37 -2.75 24.86
C GLU A 280 -3.29 -3.43 25.87
N TRP A 281 -4.01 -4.50 25.49
CA TRP A 281 -4.87 -5.26 26.41
C TRP A 281 -4.08 -6.04 27.46
N VAL A 282 -2.95 -6.65 27.08
CA VAL A 282 -2.06 -7.35 28.02
C VAL A 282 -1.56 -6.40 29.11
N ASN A 283 -1.11 -5.21 28.72
CA ASN A 283 -0.52 -4.23 29.65
C ASN A 283 -1.56 -3.41 30.42
N LEU A 284 -2.70 -3.03 29.81
CA LEU A 284 -3.69 -2.14 30.44
C LEU A 284 -4.83 -2.87 31.15
N VAL A 285 -5.04 -4.17 30.86
CA VAL A 285 -6.18 -4.93 31.37
C VAL A 285 -5.75 -6.24 32.00
N PHE A 286 -5.14 -7.16 31.25
CA PHE A 286 -4.78 -8.49 31.75
C PHE A 286 -3.83 -8.40 32.95
N GLY A 287 -2.64 -7.81 32.78
CA GLY A 287 -1.62 -7.75 33.82
C GLY A 287 -2.09 -7.07 35.11
N PRO A 288 -2.68 -5.86 35.06
CA PRO A 288 -3.24 -5.20 36.24
C PRO A 288 -4.35 -6.03 36.93
N THR A 289 -5.22 -6.69 36.17
CA THR A 289 -6.30 -7.54 36.72
C THR A 289 -5.72 -8.77 37.42
N VAL A 290 -4.79 -9.48 36.79
CA VAL A 290 -4.15 -10.68 37.36
C VAL A 290 -3.31 -10.32 38.58
N LYS A 291 -2.52 -9.24 38.53
CA LYS A 291 -1.72 -8.75 39.66
C LYS A 291 -2.59 -8.50 40.89
N LYS A 292 -3.74 -7.84 40.68
CA LYS A 292 -4.75 -7.59 41.72
C LYS A 292 -5.36 -8.90 42.26
N TYR A 293 -5.84 -9.78 41.38
CA TYR A 293 -6.47 -11.05 41.77
C TYR A 293 -5.52 -11.94 42.59
N LEU A 294 -4.24 -12.04 42.20
CA LEU A 294 -3.24 -12.80 42.96
C LEU A 294 -3.02 -12.21 44.35
N GLN A 295 -2.96 -10.88 44.48
CA GLN A 295 -2.83 -10.19 45.76
C GLN A 295 -4.06 -10.40 46.66
N GLU A 296 -5.28 -10.24 46.13
CA GLU A 296 -6.53 -10.44 46.89
C GLU A 296 -6.70 -11.88 47.40
N ASN A 297 -6.19 -12.87 46.66
CA ASN A 297 -6.21 -14.28 47.05
C ASN A 297 -4.97 -14.74 47.84
N ASN A 298 -4.07 -13.83 48.22
CA ASN A 298 -2.80 -14.12 48.92
C ASN A 298 -1.89 -15.14 48.20
N LEU A 299 -1.91 -15.13 46.86
CA LEU A 299 -1.12 -16.01 46.00
C LEU A 299 0.22 -15.37 45.62
N PRO A 300 1.26 -16.17 45.30
CA PRO A 300 2.50 -15.64 44.73
C PRO A 300 2.23 -14.88 43.44
N VAL A 301 2.85 -13.70 43.30
CA VAL A 301 2.73 -12.84 42.12
C VAL A 301 3.57 -13.45 40.99
N GLN A 302 2.95 -14.42 40.29
CA GLN A 302 3.47 -15.17 39.16
C GLN A 302 2.25 -15.60 38.32
N ALA A 303 2.33 -15.44 37.00
CA ALA A 303 1.26 -15.83 36.08
C ALA A 303 1.82 -16.44 34.79
N LEU A 304 1.03 -17.31 34.17
CA LEU A 304 1.36 -17.99 32.91
C LEU A 304 0.23 -17.77 31.92
N LEU A 305 0.49 -17.07 30.81
CA LEU A 305 -0.48 -16.80 29.75
C LEU A 305 -0.21 -17.71 28.55
N ILE A 306 -1.14 -18.63 28.26
CA ILE A 306 -1.07 -19.54 27.12
C ILE A 306 -1.83 -18.94 25.94
N LEU A 307 -1.15 -18.81 24.82
CA LEU A 307 -1.68 -18.32 23.54
C LEU A 307 -1.51 -19.38 22.46
N ASP A 308 -2.26 -19.28 21.38
CA ASP A 308 -1.96 -19.97 20.13
C ASP A 308 -1.00 -19.13 19.26
N ASN A 309 -0.79 -19.52 17.99
CA ASN A 309 0.05 -18.79 17.03
C ASN A 309 -0.75 -17.82 16.13
N ALA A 310 -1.91 -17.33 16.57
CA ALA A 310 -2.72 -16.40 15.78
C ALA A 310 -1.92 -15.16 15.36
N PRO A 311 -2.13 -14.59 14.15
CA PRO A 311 -1.34 -13.45 13.66
C PRO A 311 -1.38 -12.21 14.56
N ALA A 312 -2.44 -12.06 15.36
CA ALA A 312 -2.63 -10.99 16.33
C ALA A 312 -1.83 -11.17 17.63
N HIS A 313 -1.40 -12.38 17.98
CA HIS A 313 -0.47 -12.63 19.08
C HIS A 313 0.97 -12.29 18.62
N PRO A 314 1.70 -11.38 19.30
CA PRO A 314 3.11 -11.15 19.00
C PRO A 314 3.94 -12.35 19.49
N PRO A 315 4.93 -12.86 18.75
CA PRO A 315 5.74 -14.01 19.18
C PRO A 315 6.71 -13.68 20.33
N ASN A 316 7.09 -12.40 20.48
CA ASN A 316 7.98 -11.91 21.54
C ASN A 316 7.20 -11.06 22.56
N LEU A 317 5.97 -11.47 22.93
CA LEU A 317 5.10 -10.64 23.78
C LEU A 317 5.76 -10.27 25.13
N GLU A 318 6.66 -11.11 25.67
CA GLU A 318 7.40 -10.82 26.91
C GLU A 318 8.29 -9.57 26.82
N ASP A 319 8.78 -9.19 25.64
CA ASP A 319 9.55 -7.94 25.43
C ASP A 319 8.64 -6.70 25.57
N ASP A 320 7.41 -6.78 25.05
CA ASP A 320 6.39 -5.72 25.03
C ASP A 320 5.60 -5.61 26.36
N ILE A 321 5.76 -6.55 27.30
CA ILE A 321 5.17 -6.48 28.65
C ILE A 321 5.94 -5.47 29.51
N LEU A 322 5.21 -4.56 30.18
CA LEU A 322 5.76 -3.54 31.08
C LEU A 322 6.58 -4.17 32.23
N GLU A 323 7.60 -3.45 32.71
CA GLU A 323 8.54 -3.96 33.71
C GLU A 323 7.86 -4.40 35.03
N GLU A 324 6.86 -3.64 35.47
CA GLU A 324 6.04 -3.96 36.65
C GLU A 324 5.08 -5.17 36.46
N LEU A 325 5.03 -5.73 35.25
CA LEU A 325 4.21 -6.87 34.84
C LEU A 325 5.02 -8.11 34.44
N LYS A 326 6.36 -8.08 34.53
CA LYS A 326 7.28 -9.22 34.20
C LYS A 326 7.10 -10.48 35.08
N PHE A 327 6.13 -10.49 35.99
CA PHE A 327 5.66 -11.70 36.67
C PHE A 327 4.81 -12.60 35.76
N ILE A 328 4.35 -12.07 34.62
CA ILE A 328 3.65 -12.79 33.57
C ILE A 328 4.69 -13.43 32.64
N LYS A 329 4.59 -14.74 32.45
CA LYS A 329 5.30 -15.48 31.40
C LYS A 329 4.32 -15.89 30.31
N VAL A 330 4.77 -15.98 29.07
CA VAL A 330 3.94 -16.31 27.91
C VAL A 330 4.39 -17.66 27.33
N LEU A 331 3.43 -18.53 27.03
CA LEU A 331 3.65 -19.77 26.29
C LEU A 331 2.78 -19.82 25.05
N TYR A 332 3.34 -20.35 23.98
CA TYR A 332 2.63 -20.60 22.73
C TYR A 332 2.35 -22.10 22.60
N LEU A 333 1.15 -22.46 22.16
CA LEU A 333 0.83 -23.82 21.73
C LEU A 333 1.65 -24.18 20.48
N PRO A 334 1.97 -25.45 20.21
CA PRO A 334 2.67 -25.83 18.98
C PRO A 334 1.81 -25.59 17.73
N PRO A 335 2.43 -25.32 16.56
CA PRO A 335 1.73 -25.27 15.27
C PRO A 335 0.86 -26.53 15.03
N ASN A 336 -0.29 -26.35 14.38
CA ASN A 336 -1.26 -27.42 14.06
C ASN A 336 -1.90 -28.15 15.26
N THR A 337 -1.69 -27.69 16.50
CA THR A 337 -2.30 -28.31 17.71
C THR A 337 -3.51 -27.57 18.26
N THR A 338 -3.80 -26.33 17.84
CA THR A 338 -4.91 -25.48 18.34
C THR A 338 -6.24 -26.24 18.44
N PRO A 339 -6.73 -26.97 17.41
CA PRO A 339 -8.01 -27.70 17.49
C PRO A 339 -8.04 -28.86 18.50
N ILE A 340 -6.87 -29.33 18.94
CA ILE A 340 -6.73 -30.36 19.98
C ILE A 340 -6.61 -29.70 21.36
N LEU A 341 -5.74 -28.69 21.50
CA LEU A 341 -5.26 -28.23 22.81
C LEU A 341 -5.87 -26.92 23.31
N GLN A 342 -6.33 -26.01 22.45
CA GLN A 342 -6.74 -24.66 22.83
C GLN A 342 -7.91 -24.69 23.82
N PRO A 343 -7.74 -24.27 25.09
CA PRO A 343 -8.79 -24.38 26.10
C PRO A 343 -10.07 -23.60 25.76
N MET A 344 -9.99 -22.38 25.24
CA MET A 344 -11.21 -21.61 24.91
C MET A 344 -12.10 -22.27 23.83
N ASP A 345 -11.51 -22.96 22.86
CA ASP A 345 -12.22 -23.81 21.89
C ASP A 345 -12.84 -25.07 22.52
N GLN A 346 -12.39 -25.50 23.70
CA GLN A 346 -12.98 -26.61 24.45
C GLN A 346 -14.27 -26.19 25.14
N GLN A 347 -15.28 -25.91 24.32
CA GLN A 347 -16.65 -25.53 24.67
C GLN A 347 -16.84 -24.14 25.30
N VAL A 348 -15.79 -23.42 25.72
CA VAL A 348 -15.95 -22.09 26.37
C VAL A 348 -16.54 -21.06 25.40
N ILE A 349 -15.95 -20.90 24.22
CA ILE A 349 -16.43 -19.99 23.16
C ILE A 349 -17.85 -20.38 22.69
N SER A 350 -18.13 -21.69 22.56
CA SER A 350 -19.45 -22.18 22.17
C SER A 350 -20.51 -21.89 23.25
N ASN A 351 -20.19 -22.13 24.53
CA ASN A 351 -21.07 -21.84 25.65
C ASN A 351 -21.30 -20.33 25.82
N PHE A 352 -20.27 -19.49 25.61
CA PHE A 352 -20.43 -18.04 25.54
C PHE A 352 -21.41 -17.62 24.43
N LYS A 353 -21.31 -18.17 23.21
CA LYS A 353 -22.24 -17.88 22.11
C LYS A 353 -23.67 -18.39 22.40
N LYS A 354 -23.82 -19.54 23.07
CA LYS A 354 -25.10 -20.04 23.60
C LYS A 354 -25.72 -19.05 24.59
N LEU A 355 -24.95 -18.60 25.58
CA LEU A 355 -25.40 -17.64 26.58
C LEU A 355 -25.71 -16.26 25.97
N TYR A 356 -24.90 -15.76 25.03
CA TYR A 356 -25.21 -14.54 24.29
C TYR A 356 -26.58 -14.66 23.59
N THR A 357 -26.83 -15.77 22.90
CA THR A 357 -28.11 -16.05 22.23
C THR A 357 -29.28 -16.14 23.23
N LYS A 358 -29.09 -16.77 24.41
CA LYS A 358 -30.08 -16.80 25.49
C LYS A 358 -30.41 -15.40 26.03
N HIS A 359 -29.40 -14.60 26.36
CA HIS A 359 -29.60 -13.25 26.89
C HIS A 359 -30.19 -12.30 25.84
N LEU A 360 -29.85 -12.49 24.55
CA LEU A 360 -30.44 -11.81 23.40
C LEU A 360 -31.94 -12.13 23.26
N PHE A 361 -32.31 -13.41 23.26
CA PHE A 361 -33.71 -13.85 23.19
C PHE A 361 -34.51 -13.40 24.42
N ARG A 362 -33.93 -13.47 25.62
CA ARG A 362 -34.58 -12.98 26.84
C ARG A 362 -34.78 -11.46 26.80
N ARG A 363 -33.80 -10.70 26.31
CA ARG A 363 -33.92 -9.24 26.19
C ARG A 363 -34.96 -8.82 25.15
N CYS A 364 -35.10 -9.59 24.06
CA CYS A 364 -36.19 -9.43 23.11
C CYS A 364 -37.55 -9.65 23.79
N PHE A 365 -37.71 -10.80 24.45
CA PHE A 365 -38.95 -11.17 25.16
C PHE A 365 -39.35 -10.10 26.19
N GLU A 366 -38.42 -9.71 27.08
CA GLU A 366 -38.61 -8.65 28.08
C GLU A 366 -39.19 -7.36 27.47
N VAL A 367 -38.70 -6.91 26.32
CA VAL A 367 -39.16 -5.67 25.68
C VAL A 367 -40.50 -5.86 24.98
N THR A 368 -40.74 -7.01 24.34
CA THR A 368 -42.02 -7.30 23.68
C THR A 368 -43.17 -7.62 24.65
N GLU A 369 -42.86 -8.00 25.90
CA GLU A 369 -43.84 -8.19 26.97
C GLU A 369 -44.10 -6.88 27.74
N SER A 370 -43.06 -6.10 28.04
CA SER A 370 -43.18 -4.86 28.83
C SER A 370 -43.51 -3.60 28.03
N THR A 371 -43.57 -3.68 26.69
CA THR A 371 -43.89 -2.53 25.81
C THR A 371 -44.78 -2.95 24.65
N ASN A 372 -45.46 -1.98 24.02
CA ASN A 372 -46.26 -2.21 22.83
C ASN A 372 -45.42 -2.39 21.53
N LEU A 373 -44.09 -2.54 21.62
CA LEU A 373 -43.24 -2.76 20.46
C LEU A 373 -43.31 -4.21 20.01
N THR A 374 -43.53 -4.43 18.71
CA THR A 374 -43.31 -5.76 18.12
C THR A 374 -41.83 -6.12 18.14
N LEU A 375 -41.52 -7.42 18.12
CA LEU A 375 -40.14 -7.90 18.02
C LEU A 375 -39.40 -7.28 16.82
N ARG A 376 -40.09 -7.09 15.69
CA ARG A 376 -39.60 -6.41 14.48
C ARG A 376 -39.10 -5.00 14.77
N GLU A 377 -39.92 -4.17 15.42
CA GLU A 377 -39.61 -2.77 15.73
C GLU A 377 -38.46 -2.68 16.75
N PHE A 378 -38.49 -3.51 17.79
CA PHE A 378 -37.38 -3.61 18.73
C PHE A 378 -36.07 -4.00 18.01
N TRP A 379 -36.07 -5.05 17.21
CA TRP A 379 -34.88 -5.59 16.54
C TRP A 379 -34.24 -4.62 15.55
N LYS A 380 -35.08 -3.91 14.79
CA LYS A 380 -34.65 -2.99 13.74
C LYS A 380 -34.19 -1.65 14.32
N ASP A 381 -35.05 -1.01 15.11
CA ASP A 381 -34.92 0.41 15.43
C ASP A 381 -34.41 0.68 16.86
N HIS A 382 -34.41 -0.33 17.75
CA HIS A 382 -33.94 -0.19 19.13
C HIS A 382 -32.74 -1.08 19.50
N PHE A 383 -32.60 -2.28 18.93
CA PHE A 383 -31.51 -3.19 19.24
C PHE A 383 -30.19 -2.67 18.63
N ASN A 384 -29.28 -2.23 19.50
CA ASN A 384 -28.09 -1.47 19.14
C ASN A 384 -26.85 -1.93 19.93
N ILE A 385 -25.66 -1.48 19.52
CA ILE A 385 -24.38 -1.96 20.05
C ILE A 385 -24.21 -1.73 21.57
N ALA A 386 -24.90 -0.76 22.18
CA ALA A 386 -24.89 -0.59 23.64
C ALA A 386 -25.62 -1.74 24.38
N ILE A 387 -26.69 -2.29 23.78
CA ILE A 387 -27.41 -3.46 24.32
C ILE A 387 -26.58 -4.72 24.08
N CYS A 388 -25.93 -4.84 22.92
CA CYS A 388 -24.96 -5.91 22.64
C CYS A 388 -23.87 -6.00 23.72
N LEU A 389 -23.28 -4.87 24.10
CA LEU A 389 -22.25 -4.81 25.16
C LEU A 389 -22.77 -5.32 26.52
N GLN A 390 -24.04 -5.05 26.86
CA GLN A 390 -24.67 -5.58 28.08
C GLN A 390 -24.91 -7.10 27.99
N ILE A 391 -25.27 -7.61 26.81
CA ILE A 391 -25.48 -9.05 26.57
C ILE A 391 -24.14 -9.80 26.56
N ILE A 392 -23.06 -9.20 26.02
CA ILE A 392 -21.69 -9.74 26.10
C ILE A 392 -21.24 -9.86 27.55
N ASP A 393 -21.45 -8.84 28.37
CA ASP A 393 -21.14 -8.86 29.81
C ASP A 393 -21.92 -9.97 30.54
N GLN A 394 -23.25 -10.02 30.37
CA GLN A 394 -24.09 -11.07 30.95
C GLN A 394 -23.69 -12.48 30.50
N ALA A 395 -23.40 -12.67 29.22
CA ALA A 395 -22.99 -13.96 28.67
C ALA A 395 -21.61 -14.39 29.20
N TRP A 396 -20.64 -13.46 29.27
CA TRP A 396 -19.30 -13.76 29.79
C TRP A 396 -19.32 -14.05 31.30
N LEU A 397 -20.12 -13.30 32.07
CA LEU A 397 -20.39 -13.60 33.48
C LEU A 397 -21.09 -14.96 33.65
N GLY A 398 -22.00 -15.32 32.74
CA GLY A 398 -22.76 -16.58 32.78
C GLY A 398 -21.96 -17.86 32.46
N VAL A 399 -20.82 -17.78 31.75
CA VAL A 399 -19.96 -18.95 31.48
C VAL A 399 -19.53 -19.57 32.80
N THR A 400 -19.92 -20.82 33.09
CA THR A 400 -19.73 -21.37 34.44
C THR A 400 -18.27 -21.69 34.74
N THR A 401 -17.87 -21.63 36.01
CA THR A 401 -16.56 -22.12 36.47
C THR A 401 -16.32 -23.58 36.06
N LYS A 402 -17.36 -24.43 36.09
CA LYS A 402 -17.31 -25.82 35.60
C LYS A 402 -17.00 -25.91 34.10
N THR A 403 -17.50 -24.99 33.28
CA THR A 403 -17.17 -24.88 31.85
C THR A 403 -15.69 -24.49 31.70
N LEU A 404 -15.25 -23.47 32.44
CA LEU A 404 -13.87 -22.97 32.41
C LEU A 404 -12.85 -23.99 32.89
N THR A 405 -13.11 -24.77 33.94
CA THR A 405 -12.17 -25.83 34.38
C THR A 405 -12.17 -27.00 33.41
N SER A 406 -13.35 -27.45 32.94
CA SER A 406 -13.46 -28.59 32.02
C SER A 406 -12.73 -28.37 30.68
N ALA A 407 -12.61 -27.11 30.26
CA ALA A 407 -11.86 -26.70 29.07
C ALA A 407 -10.40 -27.23 29.07
N TRP A 408 -9.77 -27.28 30.24
CA TRP A 408 -8.37 -27.67 30.39
C TRP A 408 -8.15 -29.18 30.31
N LYS A 409 -9.21 -30.00 30.30
CA LYS A 409 -9.14 -31.47 30.34
C LYS A 409 -8.27 -32.10 29.23
N LYS A 410 -8.06 -31.42 28.10
CA LYS A 410 -7.17 -31.90 27.02
C LYS A 410 -5.71 -31.47 27.18
N LEU A 411 -5.44 -30.30 27.76
CA LEU A 411 -4.09 -29.72 27.87
C LEU A 411 -3.44 -30.01 29.23
N TRP A 412 -4.21 -29.95 30.30
CA TRP A 412 -3.77 -30.16 31.68
C TRP A 412 -4.84 -30.89 32.50
N PRO A 413 -4.96 -32.23 32.33
CA PRO A 413 -5.95 -33.03 33.05
C PRO A 413 -5.88 -32.88 34.57
N GLU A 414 -4.66 -32.75 35.14
CA GLU A 414 -4.46 -32.69 36.59
C GLU A 414 -5.04 -31.42 37.26
N ALA A 415 -5.35 -30.36 36.50
CA ALA A 415 -6.06 -29.18 37.03
C ALA A 415 -7.56 -29.42 37.22
N VAL A 416 -8.14 -30.42 36.55
CA VAL A 416 -9.58 -30.71 36.58
C VAL A 416 -9.90 -31.66 37.74
N ALA A 417 -9.96 -31.11 38.94
CA ALA A 417 -10.15 -31.88 40.17
C ALA A 417 -11.44 -32.74 40.17
N GLU A 418 -11.35 -34.00 40.59
CA GLU A 418 -12.46 -34.97 40.67
C GLU A 418 -13.61 -34.57 41.62
N ARG A 419 -13.50 -33.44 42.34
CA ARG A 419 -14.40 -33.04 43.43
C ARG A 419 -15.50 -32.05 43.04
N ILE A 420 -15.83 -31.91 41.76
CA ILE A 420 -17.04 -31.16 41.31
C ILE A 420 -18.17 -32.15 40.97
N TYR A 421 -18.48 -33.00 41.94
CA TYR A 421 -19.72 -33.78 42.05
C TYR A 421 -20.65 -33.12 43.10
N GLU A 422 -20.93 -31.83 42.91
CA GLU A 422 -22.15 -31.26 43.48
C GLU A 422 -23.29 -31.55 42.50
N GLU A 423 -24.27 -32.32 42.98
CA GLU A 423 -25.50 -32.65 42.26
C GLU A 423 -26.43 -31.44 42.21
N LEU A 424 -26.12 -30.50 41.32
CA LEU A 424 -27.11 -29.55 40.84
C LEU A 424 -28.13 -30.30 39.98
N GLU A 425 -29.42 -30.09 40.29
CA GLU A 425 -30.56 -30.69 39.58
C GLU A 425 -30.47 -30.47 38.06
N PRO A 426 -31.07 -31.35 37.23
CA PRO A 426 -31.10 -31.19 35.77
C PRO A 426 -31.97 -29.98 35.39
N GLY A 427 -31.38 -28.79 35.46
CA GLY A 427 -31.94 -27.56 34.94
C GLY A 427 -32.17 -27.66 33.44
N VAL A 428 -33.23 -26.99 32.98
CA VAL A 428 -33.60 -26.84 31.56
C VAL A 428 -32.37 -26.43 30.75
N SER A 429 -32.12 -27.08 29.63
CA SER A 429 -30.92 -26.81 28.83
C SER A 429 -30.97 -25.38 28.27
N VAL A 430 -29.80 -24.76 28.08
CA VAL A 430 -29.70 -23.37 27.58
C VAL A 430 -30.39 -23.21 26.22
N GLU A 431 -30.36 -24.26 25.41
CA GLU A 431 -31.02 -24.40 24.11
C GLU A 431 -32.54 -24.54 24.26
N GLU A 432 -33.03 -25.30 25.25
CA GLU A 432 -34.46 -25.43 25.55
C GLU A 432 -35.05 -24.10 26.04
N GLU A 433 -34.30 -23.33 26.86
CA GLU A 433 -34.69 -21.98 27.25
C GLU A 433 -34.74 -21.03 26.05
N ILE A 434 -33.76 -21.06 25.13
CA ILE A 434 -33.76 -20.26 23.89
C ILE A 434 -34.98 -20.64 23.03
N VAL A 435 -35.27 -21.93 22.87
CA VAL A 435 -36.42 -22.44 22.12
C VAL A 435 -37.75 -22.02 22.76
N SER A 436 -37.84 -22.06 24.10
CA SER A 436 -39.02 -21.63 24.86
C SER A 436 -39.28 -20.12 24.67
N LEU A 437 -38.25 -19.29 24.88
CA LEU A 437 -38.30 -17.85 24.64
C LEU A 437 -38.66 -17.54 23.18
N GLY A 438 -38.04 -18.23 22.22
CA GLY A 438 -38.34 -18.09 20.79
C GLY A 438 -39.82 -18.34 20.47
N LYS A 439 -40.35 -19.48 20.93
CA LYS A 439 -41.77 -19.84 20.75
C LYS A 439 -42.72 -18.85 21.43
N SER A 440 -42.38 -18.34 22.62
CA SER A 440 -43.18 -17.32 23.31
C SER A 440 -43.25 -15.98 22.55
N MET A 441 -42.22 -15.64 21.78
CA MET A 441 -42.19 -14.48 20.87
C MET A 441 -42.79 -14.76 19.48
N GLY A 442 -43.40 -15.94 19.28
CA GLY A 442 -43.98 -16.35 17.99
C GLY A 442 -42.95 -16.72 16.91
N LEU A 443 -41.73 -17.12 17.30
CA LEU A 443 -40.69 -17.59 16.38
C LEU A 443 -40.74 -19.10 16.18
N GLU A 444 -40.66 -19.56 14.93
CA GLU A 444 -40.35 -20.96 14.61
C GLU A 444 -38.87 -21.25 14.90
N VAL A 445 -38.59 -21.81 16.08
CA VAL A 445 -37.25 -22.25 16.51
C VAL A 445 -37.33 -23.62 17.16
N GLU A 446 -36.49 -24.54 16.68
CA GLU A 446 -36.18 -25.84 17.29
C GLU A 446 -34.72 -25.85 17.80
N GLU A 447 -34.39 -26.80 18.67
CA GLU A 447 -33.05 -26.93 19.28
C GLU A 447 -31.93 -27.04 18.22
N ARG A 448 -32.20 -27.76 17.12
CA ARG A 448 -31.29 -27.85 15.97
C ARG A 448 -31.00 -26.49 15.35
N ASP A 449 -32.00 -25.60 15.28
CA ASP A 449 -31.88 -24.30 14.61
C ASP A 449 -31.04 -23.33 15.48
N VAL A 450 -30.99 -23.57 16.79
CA VAL A 450 -30.08 -22.90 17.73
C VAL A 450 -28.66 -23.42 17.58
N ASN A 451 -28.46 -24.74 17.54
CA ASN A 451 -27.13 -25.33 17.35
C ASN A 451 -26.55 -25.02 15.95
N GLU A 452 -27.37 -25.04 14.89
CA GLU A 452 -27.01 -24.60 13.53
C GLU A 452 -26.54 -23.14 13.52
N LEU A 453 -27.30 -22.23 14.16
CA LEU A 453 -26.90 -20.83 14.32
C LEU A 453 -25.53 -20.69 15.00
N ILE A 454 -25.23 -21.54 15.98
CA ILE A 454 -23.95 -21.54 16.72
C ILE A 454 -22.81 -22.08 15.86
N GLU A 455 -23.02 -23.20 15.17
CA GLU A 455 -22.06 -23.79 14.23
C GLU A 455 -21.75 -22.84 13.07
N GLU A 456 -22.73 -22.06 12.59
CA GLU A 456 -22.53 -21.02 11.57
C GLU A 456 -21.61 -19.87 12.01
N TYR A 457 -21.39 -19.58 13.32
CA TYR A 457 -20.32 -18.65 13.74
C TYR A 457 -18.90 -19.25 13.57
N THR A 458 -18.81 -20.51 13.14
CA THR A 458 -17.57 -21.26 12.85
C THR A 458 -17.43 -21.59 11.36
N GLN A 459 -18.44 -21.34 10.54
CA GLN A 459 -18.41 -21.59 9.10
C GLN A 459 -17.70 -20.47 8.32
N GLU A 460 -17.23 -20.78 7.12
CA GLU A 460 -16.64 -19.78 6.23
C GLU A 460 -17.70 -18.86 5.63
N LEU A 461 -17.34 -17.59 5.40
CA LEU A 461 -18.15 -16.67 4.60
C LEU A 461 -18.49 -17.26 3.22
N THR A 462 -19.76 -17.15 2.85
CA THR A 462 -20.31 -17.52 1.54
C THR A 462 -19.98 -16.48 0.46
N THR A 463 -20.07 -16.88 -0.82
CA THR A 463 -19.82 -16.00 -1.98
C THR A 463 -20.62 -14.69 -1.92
N GLU A 464 -21.85 -14.76 -1.42
CA GLU A 464 -22.80 -13.63 -1.36
C GLU A 464 -22.56 -12.74 -0.13
N GLU A 465 -22.14 -13.31 1.01
CA GLU A 465 -21.65 -12.54 2.17
C GLU A 465 -20.39 -11.75 1.85
N ILE A 466 -19.49 -12.34 1.07
CA ILE A 466 -18.26 -11.68 0.61
C ILE A 466 -18.59 -10.48 -0.31
N GLN A 467 -19.59 -10.61 -1.19
CA GLN A 467 -20.08 -9.51 -2.03
C GLN A 467 -20.69 -8.38 -1.19
N GLU A 468 -21.52 -8.72 -0.20
CA GLU A 468 -22.19 -7.74 0.66
C GLU A 468 -21.22 -6.99 1.57
N LEU A 469 -20.27 -7.67 2.23
CA LEU A 469 -19.24 -7.03 3.06
C LEU A 469 -18.42 -6.00 2.26
N GLN A 470 -18.09 -6.30 1.00
CA GLN A 470 -17.37 -5.37 0.13
C GLN A 470 -18.19 -4.11 -0.20
N SER A 471 -19.52 -4.21 -0.31
CA SER A 471 -20.39 -3.04 -0.61
C SER A 471 -20.71 -2.21 0.64
N GLN A 472 -20.83 -2.84 1.81
CA GLN A 472 -21.06 -2.18 3.09
C GLN A 472 -19.88 -1.27 3.47
N GLN A 473 -18.64 -1.78 3.35
CA GLN A 473 -17.40 -1.00 3.56
C GLN A 473 -17.30 0.26 2.68
N HIS A 474 -17.86 0.21 1.46
CA HIS A 474 -17.92 1.38 0.57
C HIS A 474 -19.04 2.37 0.91
N THR A 475 -20.08 1.94 1.63
CA THR A 475 -21.28 2.75 1.89
C THR A 475 -21.21 3.49 3.21
N GLU A 476 -20.69 2.86 4.27
CA GLU A 476 -20.62 3.45 5.62
C GLU A 476 -19.59 4.58 5.70
N VAL A 477 -18.47 4.45 4.97
CA VAL A 477 -17.49 5.53 4.78
C VAL A 477 -18.12 6.80 4.18
N MET A 478 -19.17 6.68 3.36
CA MET A 478 -19.90 7.84 2.82
C MET A 478 -20.98 8.38 3.77
N GLN A 479 -21.31 7.67 4.86
CA GLN A 479 -22.29 8.13 5.86
C GLN A 479 -21.65 8.72 7.13
N GLU A 480 -20.44 8.30 7.53
CA GLU A 480 -19.76 8.95 8.67
C GLU A 480 -19.29 10.37 8.30
N ILE A 481 -18.81 10.59 7.07
CA ILE A 481 -18.46 11.92 6.53
C ILE A 481 -19.62 12.93 6.66
N GLY A 482 -20.86 12.48 6.40
CA GLY A 482 -22.05 13.35 6.42
C GLY A 482 -22.60 13.68 7.81
N PHE A 483 -21.96 13.25 8.90
CA PHE A 483 -22.36 13.59 10.27
C PHE A 483 -21.39 14.55 10.98
N GLU A 484 -20.09 14.53 10.63
CA GLU A 484 -19.10 15.41 11.29
C GLU A 484 -19.30 16.90 10.91
N GLU A 485 -19.80 17.20 9.70
CA GLU A 485 -20.22 18.55 9.27
C GLU A 485 -21.27 19.19 10.20
N SER A 486 -21.98 18.42 11.04
CA SER A 486 -23.05 18.91 11.92
C SER A 486 -22.62 19.19 13.37
N GLU A 487 -21.41 18.78 13.79
CA GLU A 487 -20.95 19.00 15.18
C GLU A 487 -19.96 20.18 15.30
N GLU A 488 -19.31 20.62 14.22
CA GLU A 488 -18.35 21.74 14.27
C GLU A 488 -19.01 23.12 14.50
N GLU A 489 -20.25 23.36 14.03
CA GLU A 489 -20.95 24.63 14.27
C GLU A 489 -21.15 24.90 15.78
N VAL A 490 -21.47 23.85 16.55
CA VAL A 490 -21.82 23.96 17.99
C VAL A 490 -20.61 24.26 18.88
N ILE A 491 -19.42 23.81 18.49
CA ILE A 491 -18.19 23.94 19.30
C ILE A 491 -17.63 25.37 19.23
N SER A 492 -17.91 26.12 18.16
CA SER A 492 -17.43 27.48 17.95
C SER A 492 -17.79 28.47 19.09
N THR A 493 -18.93 28.26 19.75
CA THR A 493 -19.53 29.20 20.72
C THR A 493 -18.90 29.23 22.11
N ASN A 494 -18.07 28.24 22.49
CA ASN A 494 -17.68 28.03 23.90
C ASN A 494 -16.20 28.33 24.25
N CYS A 495 -15.38 28.82 23.30
CA CYS A 495 -13.93 28.95 23.49
C CYS A 495 -13.39 30.36 23.85
N GLU A 496 -14.25 31.36 24.11
CA GLU A 496 -13.78 32.69 24.54
C GLU A 496 -13.55 32.82 26.06
N ASN A 497 -14.17 31.96 26.88
CA ASN A 497 -14.06 32.02 28.34
C ASN A 497 -13.12 30.93 28.90
N LEU A 498 -11.80 31.15 28.85
CA LEU A 498 -10.78 30.69 29.82
C LEU A 498 -9.34 31.02 29.35
N LYS A 499 -8.94 32.29 29.45
CA LYS A 499 -7.53 32.72 29.36
C LYS A 499 -7.22 33.82 30.38
N ASN A 500 -7.04 33.42 31.64
CA ASN A 500 -6.41 34.21 32.70
C ASN A 500 -5.95 33.27 33.83
N ALA A 501 -4.87 33.65 34.53
CA ALA A 501 -4.07 32.83 35.44
C ALA A 501 -3.30 31.67 34.75
N SER A 502 -2.03 31.37 35.08
CA SER A 502 -1.08 32.09 35.94
C SER A 502 0.38 31.77 35.56
N SER A 503 1.30 32.67 35.88
CA SER A 503 2.77 32.56 35.71
C SER A 503 3.48 32.17 37.01
N GLU A 504 4.81 32.00 36.96
CA GLU A 504 5.76 31.75 38.08
C GLU A 504 5.63 30.33 38.72
N ASN A 505 6.65 29.65 39.26
CA ASN A 505 8.13 29.75 39.25
C ASN A 505 8.69 28.33 39.61
N GLU A 506 9.98 27.97 39.79
CA GLU A 506 11.28 28.68 39.91
C GLU A 506 12.46 27.78 39.42
N SER A 507 13.69 28.04 39.88
CA SER A 507 14.92 27.20 39.77
C SER A 507 15.03 26.18 40.94
N GLU A 508 16.10 25.40 41.24
CA GLU A 508 17.53 25.38 40.86
C GLU A 508 18.19 24.02 41.24
N LYS A 509 19.49 23.84 40.91
CA LYS A 509 20.48 22.87 41.45
C LYS A 509 20.39 21.38 41.08
N GLY A 510 21.54 20.72 41.25
CA GLY A 510 21.82 19.29 41.20
C GLY A 510 23.18 19.02 41.88
N ASP A 511 23.63 17.77 41.96
CA ASP A 511 24.91 17.38 42.59
C ASP A 511 25.61 16.22 41.84
N HIS A 512 26.87 15.96 42.21
CA HIS A 512 27.80 15.01 41.58
C HIS A 512 27.95 13.69 42.37
N ILE A 513 28.97 12.87 42.01
CA ILE A 513 29.54 11.73 42.76
C ILE A 513 28.75 10.39 42.55
N ASP A 514 29.36 9.23 42.24
CA ASP A 514 30.79 8.83 42.23
C ASP A 514 31.19 7.95 41.00
N GLU A 515 32.49 7.71 40.83
CA GLU A 515 33.06 6.66 39.95
C GLU A 515 33.51 5.43 40.75
N GLU A 516 33.54 4.22 40.16
CA GLU A 516 34.48 3.18 40.60
C GLU A 516 34.89 2.24 39.43
N SER A 517 36.07 1.63 39.53
CA SER A 517 36.84 1.05 38.42
C SER A 517 37.13 -0.46 38.57
N GLY A 518 37.36 -1.17 37.47
CA GLY A 518 37.74 -2.59 37.47
C GLY A 518 38.59 -3.03 36.26
N GLU A 519 39.90 -2.98 36.43
CA GLU A 519 40.93 -3.70 35.66
C GLU A 519 40.91 -5.21 36.07
N GLU A 520 41.55 -6.20 35.44
CA GLU A 520 42.23 -6.42 34.13
C GLU A 520 42.36 -7.96 33.98
N SER A 521 42.57 -8.50 32.76
CA SER A 521 43.50 -9.64 32.55
C SER A 521 43.69 -9.99 31.07
N ASP A 522 44.94 -10.13 30.67
CA ASP A 522 45.41 -10.46 29.32
C ASP A 522 45.25 -11.95 28.95
N THR A 523 45.23 -12.28 27.66
CA THR A 523 46.23 -13.18 27.06
C THR A 523 46.12 -13.26 25.54
N SER A 524 47.26 -13.16 24.87
CA SER A 524 47.42 -13.20 23.41
C SER A 524 47.75 -14.61 22.89
N ILE A 525 47.63 -14.83 21.57
CA ILE A 525 48.55 -15.65 20.76
C ILE A 525 48.45 -15.22 19.29
N GLU A 526 49.58 -15.20 18.57
CA GLU A 526 49.66 -14.76 17.17
C GLU A 526 49.72 -15.90 16.15
N LYS A 527 49.26 -15.57 14.93
CA LYS A 527 49.80 -15.93 13.60
C LYS A 527 50.63 -17.22 13.44
N GLN A 528 50.33 -17.97 12.37
CA GLN A 528 51.36 -18.24 11.35
C GLN A 528 50.76 -18.51 9.96
N ILE A 529 51.58 -18.34 8.92
CA ILE A 529 51.23 -18.47 7.48
C ILE A 529 52.28 -19.39 6.83
N VAL A 530 51.85 -20.42 6.11
CA VAL A 530 52.71 -21.18 5.17
C VAL A 530 51.91 -21.61 3.93
N GLN A 531 52.46 -21.26 2.76
CA GLN A 531 52.33 -21.93 1.46
C GLN A 531 53.75 -22.44 1.10
N PRO A 532 53.96 -23.51 0.28
CA PRO A 532 53.40 -23.71 -1.07
C PRO A 532 52.73 -25.12 -1.20
N ASP A 533 52.54 -25.80 -2.33
CA ASP A 533 53.02 -25.61 -3.72
C ASP A 533 52.05 -26.22 -4.78
N LEU A 534 52.45 -26.15 -6.06
CA LEU A 534 51.70 -26.58 -7.25
C LEU A 534 51.96 -28.05 -7.64
N GLN A 535 50.91 -28.74 -8.12
CA GLN A 535 51.00 -29.70 -9.23
C GLN A 535 49.63 -29.97 -9.86
N ASP A 536 49.58 -30.09 -11.19
CA ASP A 536 48.37 -30.36 -11.98
C ASP A 536 48.06 -31.87 -12.06
N ASP A 537 46.76 -32.22 -12.12
CA ASP A 537 46.29 -33.31 -13.00
C ASP A 537 44.81 -33.11 -13.41
N GLU A 538 44.42 -33.56 -14.61
CA GLU A 538 43.07 -33.42 -15.15
C GLU A 538 42.15 -34.58 -14.73
N SER A 539 41.03 -34.30 -14.06
CA SER A 539 39.85 -35.18 -14.15
C SER A 539 38.52 -34.44 -14.08
N LYS A 540 37.58 -34.82 -14.96
CA LYS A 540 36.27 -34.18 -15.12
C LYS A 540 35.18 -34.99 -14.41
N ILE A 541 34.61 -34.44 -13.34
CA ILE A 541 33.37 -34.92 -12.73
C ILE A 541 32.41 -33.72 -12.58
N PRO A 542 31.14 -33.81 -13.02
CA PRO A 542 30.24 -32.65 -13.04
C PRO A 542 29.67 -32.34 -11.65
N VAL A 543 29.78 -31.07 -11.24
CA VAL A 543 29.11 -30.53 -10.05
C VAL A 543 27.76 -29.93 -10.45
N HIS A 544 26.73 -30.15 -9.64
CA HIS A 544 25.40 -29.59 -9.86
C HIS A 544 25.39 -28.05 -9.74
N GLU A 545 24.70 -27.37 -10.67
CA GLU A 545 24.36 -25.96 -10.52
C GLU A 545 23.33 -25.80 -9.39
N ALA A 546 23.70 -25.06 -8.34
CA ALA A 546 22.75 -24.63 -7.31
C ALA A 546 21.86 -23.50 -7.86
N SER A 547 20.54 -23.62 -7.71
CA SER A 547 19.59 -22.58 -8.13
C SER A 547 19.70 -21.34 -7.25
N SER A 548 19.97 -20.18 -7.84
CA SER A 548 20.05 -18.90 -7.12
C SER A 548 18.66 -18.34 -6.80
N ASN A 549 18.25 -18.39 -5.53
CA ASN A 549 16.98 -17.88 -5.04
C ASN A 549 17.00 -16.34 -4.87
N ASN A 550 17.09 -15.61 -5.98
CA ASN A 550 17.07 -14.15 -5.99
C ASN A 550 15.75 -13.61 -6.57
N ILE A 551 15.24 -12.52 -5.99
CA ILE A 551 14.07 -11.79 -6.51
C ILE A 551 14.46 -11.05 -7.81
N PRO A 552 13.91 -11.38 -8.99
CA PRO A 552 14.14 -10.60 -10.20
C PRO A 552 13.39 -9.27 -10.12
N LEU A 553 14.02 -8.17 -10.58
CA LEU A 553 13.47 -6.81 -10.58
C LEU A 553 12.03 -6.65 -11.10
N GLN A 554 11.54 -7.57 -11.94
CA GLN A 554 10.19 -7.60 -12.52
C GLN A 554 9.02 -7.73 -11.50
N ARG A 555 9.28 -7.65 -10.19
CA ARG A 555 8.26 -7.68 -9.12
C ARG A 555 7.97 -6.34 -8.46
N ILE A 556 8.78 -5.30 -8.66
CA ILE A 556 8.63 -4.04 -7.93
C ILE A 556 8.24 -2.88 -8.88
N VAL A 557 7.21 -2.16 -8.42
CA VAL A 557 6.53 -0.98 -8.99
C VAL A 557 5.79 -1.13 -10.33
N GLN A 558 4.57 -0.58 -10.33
CA GLN A 558 3.73 -0.34 -11.50
C GLN A 558 4.03 1.06 -12.07
N SER A 559 5.10 1.22 -12.85
CA SER A 559 5.23 2.41 -13.71
C SER A 559 4.21 2.32 -14.83
N ILE A 560 3.49 3.43 -15.09
CA ILE A 560 2.52 3.52 -16.18
C ILE A 560 2.91 4.66 -17.12
N LYS A 561 3.69 4.35 -18.17
CA LYS A 561 3.66 5.13 -19.41
C LYS A 561 3.62 4.31 -20.69
N HIS A 562 2.59 4.59 -21.48
CA HIS A 562 2.56 4.28 -22.91
C HIS A 562 2.74 5.57 -23.72
N THR A 563 3.81 5.67 -24.51
CA THR A 563 4.02 6.79 -25.44
C THR A 563 4.09 6.29 -26.88
N LYS A 564 2.95 6.28 -27.61
CA LYS A 564 2.83 6.34 -29.10
C LYS A 564 1.38 6.11 -29.57
N GLY A 565 1.03 6.70 -30.72
CA GLY A 565 -0.18 6.41 -31.51
C GLY A 565 -1.41 7.25 -31.15
N ARG A 566 -1.69 8.30 -31.92
CA ARG A 566 -2.80 9.25 -31.69
C ARG A 566 -4.17 8.64 -32.02
N ASN A 567 -5.08 8.74 -31.07
CA ASN A 567 -6.48 9.18 -31.25
C ASN A 567 -6.83 9.92 -29.96
N TYR A 568 -6.86 11.26 -29.98
CA TYR A 568 -7.16 12.05 -28.79
C TYR A 568 -8.65 11.98 -28.45
N LYS A 569 -8.99 12.08 -27.16
CA LYS A 569 -10.39 12.04 -26.72
C LYS A 569 -11.08 13.34 -27.13
N VAL A 570 -12.02 13.26 -28.07
CA VAL A 570 -12.90 14.39 -28.42
C VAL A 570 -13.74 14.75 -27.19
N LEU A 571 -13.70 16.03 -26.83
CA LEU A 571 -14.44 16.62 -25.71
C LEU A 571 -15.72 17.31 -26.20
N LYS A 572 -15.65 17.96 -27.37
CA LYS A 572 -16.79 18.60 -28.05
C LYS A 572 -16.54 18.73 -29.55
N GLU A 573 -17.57 18.60 -30.36
CA GLU A 573 -17.51 18.93 -31.78
C GLU A 573 -18.81 19.55 -32.29
N GLY A 574 -18.75 20.23 -33.44
CA GLY A 574 -19.91 20.88 -34.05
C GLY A 574 -19.53 22.02 -35.02
N TRP A 575 -20.50 22.47 -35.80
CA TRP A 575 -20.33 23.62 -36.68
C TRP A 575 -20.31 24.93 -35.87
N LEU A 576 -19.39 25.85 -36.18
CA LEU A 576 -19.36 27.21 -35.64
C LEU A 576 -18.99 28.22 -36.74
N VAL A 577 -19.48 29.46 -36.60
CA VAL A 577 -19.01 30.62 -37.38
C VAL A 577 -17.93 31.35 -36.58
N HIS A 578 -16.84 31.72 -37.25
CA HIS A 578 -15.72 32.46 -36.65
C HIS A 578 -15.15 33.52 -37.58
N HIS A 579 -14.41 34.46 -37.01
CA HIS A 579 -13.51 35.38 -37.72
C HIS A 579 -12.29 35.66 -36.83
N THR A 580 -11.29 36.39 -37.34
CA THR A 580 -10.08 36.69 -36.56
C THR A 580 -9.74 38.17 -36.52
N ASN A 581 -8.89 38.58 -35.58
CA ASN A 581 -8.33 39.94 -35.51
C ASN A 581 -7.56 40.36 -36.79
N ARG A 582 -7.07 39.40 -37.60
CA ARG A 582 -6.38 39.64 -38.88
C ARG A 582 -7.31 39.56 -40.10
N GLU A 583 -8.41 38.82 -40.01
CA GLU A 583 -9.35 38.58 -41.10
C GLU A 583 -10.80 38.77 -40.64
N GLY A 584 -11.42 39.90 -40.98
CA GLY A 584 -12.81 40.21 -40.64
C GLY A 584 -13.87 39.40 -41.42
N MET A 585 -13.47 38.53 -42.36
CA MET A 585 -14.40 37.70 -43.12
C MET A 585 -14.87 36.51 -42.28
N ARG A 586 -16.16 36.48 -41.93
CA ARG A 586 -16.77 35.36 -41.21
C ARG A 586 -16.74 34.07 -42.03
N LYS A 587 -16.21 33.00 -41.44
CA LYS A 587 -16.05 31.66 -42.02
C LYS A 587 -16.75 30.63 -41.15
N ARG A 588 -17.42 29.65 -41.75
CA ARG A 588 -18.07 28.52 -41.04
C ARG A 588 -17.24 27.26 -41.23
N HIS A 589 -16.92 26.57 -40.15
CA HIS A 589 -16.11 25.34 -40.14
C HIS A 589 -16.69 24.32 -39.13
N PHE A 590 -16.33 23.06 -39.27
CA PHE A 590 -16.65 22.04 -38.26
C PHE A 590 -15.51 21.98 -37.23
N TRP A 591 -15.76 22.50 -36.04
CA TRP A 591 -14.78 22.53 -34.96
C TRP A 591 -14.82 21.22 -34.18
N ARG A 592 -13.64 20.72 -33.80
CA ARG A 592 -13.46 19.57 -32.91
C ARG A 592 -12.43 19.93 -31.86
N LEU A 593 -12.82 19.85 -30.59
CA LEU A 593 -11.99 20.05 -29.42
C LEU A 593 -11.61 18.68 -28.85
N ASP A 594 -10.32 18.41 -28.69
CA ASP A 594 -9.79 17.23 -28.00
C ASP A 594 -8.93 17.63 -26.78
N THR A 595 -8.24 16.66 -26.18
CA THR A 595 -7.43 16.84 -24.97
C THR A 595 -6.10 17.58 -25.16
N LYS A 596 -5.72 17.93 -26.40
CA LYS A 596 -4.52 18.74 -26.70
C LYS A 596 -4.74 19.85 -27.72
N ASN A 597 -5.66 19.68 -28.67
CA ASN A 597 -5.85 20.54 -29.82
C ASN A 597 -7.32 20.94 -30.01
N MET A 598 -7.54 22.04 -30.72
CA MET A 598 -8.83 22.45 -31.26
C MET A 598 -8.69 22.67 -32.77
N THR A 599 -9.38 21.83 -33.55
CA THR A 599 -9.12 21.62 -34.98
C THR A 599 -10.35 21.94 -35.82
N LEU A 600 -10.15 22.76 -36.84
CA LEU A 600 -11.18 23.31 -37.72
C LEU A 600 -11.22 22.49 -39.00
N PHE A 601 -12.13 21.54 -39.12
CA PHE A 601 -12.33 20.72 -40.32
C PHE A 601 -13.08 21.48 -41.42
N GLN A 602 -12.74 21.20 -42.69
CA GLN A 602 -13.45 21.77 -43.84
C GLN A 602 -14.89 21.25 -43.88
N ASN A 603 -15.03 19.91 -43.84
CA ASN A 603 -16.31 19.22 -43.64
C ASN A 603 -16.18 18.22 -42.47
N ASP A 604 -17.27 18.02 -41.72
CA ASP A 604 -17.48 16.99 -40.69
C ASP A 604 -16.99 15.58 -41.06
N THR A 605 -17.22 15.20 -42.31
CA THR A 605 -16.94 13.89 -42.91
C THR A 605 -15.51 13.72 -43.40
N THR A 606 -14.67 14.75 -43.33
CA THR A 606 -13.31 14.75 -43.91
C THR A 606 -12.22 14.91 -42.86
N SER A 607 -11.10 14.19 -43.02
CA SER A 607 -9.90 14.37 -42.18
C SER A 607 -9.09 15.63 -42.52
N LYS A 608 -9.52 16.40 -43.53
CA LYS A 608 -8.82 17.59 -44.02
C LYS A 608 -9.23 18.82 -43.21
N TYR A 609 -8.30 19.32 -42.39
CA TYR A 609 -8.50 20.54 -41.61
C TYR A 609 -7.99 21.79 -42.32
N TYR A 610 -8.61 22.93 -41.99
CA TYR A 610 -8.21 24.28 -42.38
C TYR A 610 -7.11 24.82 -41.44
N LYS A 611 -7.27 24.59 -40.13
CA LYS A 611 -6.33 25.01 -39.09
C LYS A 611 -6.44 24.08 -37.88
N GLU A 612 -5.32 23.83 -37.23
CA GLU A 612 -5.20 23.23 -35.90
C GLU A 612 -4.64 24.29 -34.95
N ILE A 613 -5.26 24.41 -33.76
CA ILE A 613 -4.89 25.34 -32.69
C ILE A 613 -4.56 24.50 -31.45
N PRO A 614 -3.28 24.34 -31.07
CA PRO A 614 -2.91 23.69 -29.81
C PRO A 614 -3.53 24.43 -28.62
N LEU A 615 -4.08 23.70 -27.64
CA LEU A 615 -4.67 24.30 -26.44
C LEU A 615 -3.66 25.10 -25.62
N SER A 616 -2.37 24.77 -25.72
CA SER A 616 -1.26 25.52 -25.11
C SER A 616 -1.02 26.90 -25.74
N GLU A 617 -1.48 27.15 -26.97
CA GLU A 617 -1.40 28.48 -27.62
C GLU A 617 -2.52 29.42 -27.17
N ILE A 618 -3.62 28.90 -26.58
CA ILE A 618 -4.71 29.69 -26.04
C ILE A 618 -4.26 30.28 -24.69
N LEU A 619 -4.43 31.60 -24.54
CA LEU A 619 -3.99 32.40 -23.40
C LEU A 619 -5.17 32.86 -22.53
N SER A 620 -6.30 33.23 -23.16
CA SER A 620 -7.56 33.47 -22.46
C SER A 620 -8.77 33.07 -23.29
N VAL A 621 -9.89 32.86 -22.59
CA VAL A 621 -11.22 32.57 -23.15
C VAL A 621 -12.18 33.52 -22.46
N GLU A 622 -12.90 34.34 -23.22
CA GLU A 622 -13.77 35.41 -22.69
C GLU A 622 -15.10 35.44 -23.46
N LEU A 623 -16.23 35.27 -22.76
CA LEU A 623 -17.57 35.44 -23.34
C LEU A 623 -17.98 36.91 -23.26
N SER A 624 -17.87 37.62 -24.38
CA SER A 624 -18.06 39.06 -24.47
C SER A 624 -19.36 39.44 -25.18
N LYS A 625 -19.93 40.58 -24.78
CA LYS A 625 -21.12 41.18 -25.38
C LYS A 625 -20.72 42.33 -26.30
N GLN A 626 -21.18 42.32 -27.55
CA GLN A 626 -20.82 43.34 -28.53
C GLN A 626 -21.48 44.69 -28.21
N ASN A 627 -20.71 45.66 -27.72
CA ASN A 627 -21.14 47.03 -27.43
C ASN A 627 -21.00 47.98 -28.64
N LEU A 628 -21.58 47.62 -29.79
CA LEU A 628 -21.78 48.53 -30.92
C LEU A 628 -23.14 48.28 -31.61
N CYS A 629 -23.74 49.34 -32.13
CA CYS A 629 -25.15 49.39 -32.51
C CYS A 629 -25.50 48.63 -33.79
N THR A 630 -26.47 47.71 -33.72
CA THR A 630 -27.47 47.43 -34.77
C THR A 630 -28.70 46.76 -34.12
N GLU A 631 -29.91 47.21 -34.46
CA GLU A 631 -31.13 46.94 -33.67
C GLU A 631 -31.78 45.54 -33.84
N GLN A 632 -31.05 44.52 -34.32
CA GLN A 632 -31.66 43.20 -34.62
C GLN A 632 -30.98 41.97 -34.01
N ASN A 633 -29.82 42.07 -33.35
CA ASN A 633 -29.38 41.04 -32.39
C ASN A 633 -28.21 41.52 -31.51
N PRO A 634 -28.28 41.43 -30.17
CA PRO A 634 -27.12 41.63 -29.30
C PRO A 634 -26.17 40.44 -29.42
N GLY A 635 -25.25 40.50 -30.38
CA GLY A 635 -24.26 39.46 -30.64
C GLY A 635 -23.38 39.19 -29.41
N TYR A 636 -23.50 37.97 -28.87
CA TYR A 636 -22.49 37.40 -27.99
C TYR A 636 -21.39 36.76 -28.83
N TYR A 637 -20.17 36.79 -28.33
CA TYR A 637 -19.06 36.05 -28.93
C TYR A 637 -18.16 35.46 -27.86
N VAL A 638 -17.53 34.33 -28.17
CA VAL A 638 -16.41 33.81 -27.36
C VAL A 638 -15.12 34.24 -28.04
N GLU A 639 -14.33 35.06 -27.35
CA GLU A 639 -12.98 35.41 -27.74
C GLU A 639 -12.01 34.35 -27.26
N LEU A 640 -11.17 33.85 -28.18
CA LEU A 640 -10.07 32.95 -27.91
C LEU A 640 -8.78 33.68 -28.25
N ARG A 641 -8.13 34.25 -27.23
CA ARG A 641 -6.88 34.99 -27.37
C ARG A 641 -5.72 34.00 -27.47
N THR A 642 -4.88 34.13 -28.50
CA THR A 642 -3.64 33.34 -28.62
C THR A 642 -2.43 34.27 -28.67
N ALA A 643 -1.22 33.73 -28.65
CA ALA A 643 0.00 34.52 -28.77
C ALA A 643 0.13 35.31 -30.10
N ASN A 644 -0.69 35.02 -31.12
CA ASN A 644 -0.54 35.59 -32.48
C ASN A 644 -1.84 36.02 -33.17
N VAL A 645 -2.96 35.34 -32.89
CA VAL A 645 -4.24 35.52 -33.61
C VAL A 645 -5.39 35.33 -32.63
N ASP A 646 -6.28 36.31 -32.54
CA ASP A 646 -7.49 36.21 -31.73
C ASP A 646 -8.62 35.67 -32.60
N TYR A 647 -9.33 34.64 -32.11
CA TYR A 647 -10.46 34.04 -32.80
C TYR A 647 -11.76 34.43 -32.10
N TYR A 648 -12.73 34.94 -32.87
CA TYR A 648 -14.02 35.41 -32.37
C TYR A 648 -15.12 34.47 -32.87
N LEU A 649 -15.59 33.59 -31.98
CA LEU A 649 -16.65 32.62 -32.25
C LEU A 649 -18.04 33.27 -32.09
N THR A 650 -18.94 33.09 -33.05
CA THR A 650 -20.29 33.68 -33.04
C THR A 650 -21.33 32.61 -33.35
N ASP A 651 -22.27 32.37 -32.43
CA ASP A 651 -23.39 31.43 -32.57
C ASP A 651 -24.49 31.78 -31.53
N ASP A 652 -25.50 30.93 -31.33
CA ASP A 652 -26.47 31.09 -30.23
C ASP A 652 -25.77 31.15 -28.86
N ILE A 653 -26.30 31.94 -27.91
CA ILE A 653 -25.68 32.14 -26.60
C ILE A 653 -25.52 30.84 -25.79
N ASN A 654 -26.42 29.87 -25.95
CA ASN A 654 -26.35 28.58 -25.24
C ASN A 654 -25.31 27.68 -25.89
N ILE A 655 -25.20 27.71 -27.22
CA ILE A 655 -24.13 27.04 -27.97
C ILE A 655 -22.77 27.62 -27.59
N LEU A 656 -22.64 28.95 -27.57
CA LEU A 656 -21.42 29.66 -27.16
C LEU A 656 -21.03 29.34 -25.72
N LYS A 657 -21.95 29.42 -24.75
CA LYS A 657 -21.69 29.03 -23.35
C LYS A 657 -21.26 27.56 -23.23
N ALA A 658 -21.88 26.65 -23.99
CA ALA A 658 -21.52 25.24 -23.99
C ALA A 658 -20.19 24.94 -24.69
N TRP A 659 -19.70 25.83 -25.57
CA TRP A 659 -18.35 25.78 -26.12
C TRP A 659 -17.33 26.42 -25.17
N GLU A 660 -17.61 27.60 -24.62
CA GLU A 660 -16.79 28.27 -23.61
C GLU A 660 -16.52 27.34 -22.42
N THR A 661 -17.57 26.71 -21.86
CA THR A 661 -17.47 25.76 -20.76
C THR A 661 -16.59 24.56 -21.13
N ALA A 662 -16.75 23.99 -22.32
CA ALA A 662 -15.94 22.86 -22.78
C ALA A 662 -14.49 23.23 -23.05
N ILE A 663 -14.21 24.45 -23.55
CA ILE A 663 -12.85 24.95 -23.77
C ILE A 663 -12.18 25.26 -22.43
N ARG A 664 -12.87 25.91 -21.48
CA ARG A 664 -12.37 26.09 -20.09
C ARG A 664 -12.04 24.75 -19.45
N GLN A 665 -12.91 23.74 -19.59
CA GLN A 665 -12.63 22.37 -19.17
C GLN A 665 -11.41 21.80 -19.90
N ALA A 666 -11.23 21.98 -21.20
CA ALA A 666 -10.05 21.47 -21.90
C ALA A 666 -8.73 22.16 -21.48
N LEU A 667 -8.79 23.43 -21.07
CA LEU A 667 -7.66 24.19 -20.55
C LEU A 667 -7.29 23.79 -19.10
N MET A 668 -8.28 23.39 -18.29
CA MET A 668 -8.09 22.86 -16.93
C MET A 668 -8.91 21.56 -16.69
N PRO A 669 -8.53 20.43 -17.33
CA PRO A 669 -9.38 19.23 -17.46
C PRO A 669 -9.45 18.33 -16.23
N VAL A 670 -8.94 18.81 -15.10
CA VAL A 670 -9.02 18.14 -13.81
C VAL A 670 -10.27 18.58 -13.04
N ASP A 671 -10.76 19.81 -13.25
CA ASP A 671 -11.84 20.40 -12.46
C ASP A 671 -13.22 20.03 -13.04
N THR A 672 -13.97 19.23 -12.28
CA THR A 672 -15.27 18.69 -12.67
C THR A 672 -16.41 19.55 -12.13
N PRO A 673 -17.31 20.09 -12.98
CA PRO A 673 -18.47 20.82 -12.47
C PRO A 673 -19.43 19.89 -11.73
N LYS A 674 -19.74 20.22 -10.47
CA LYS A 674 -20.93 19.68 -9.79
C LYS A 674 -22.18 20.21 -10.51
N VAL A 675 -23.17 19.35 -10.75
CA VAL A 675 -24.36 19.69 -11.55
C VAL A 675 -25.20 20.74 -10.81
N ALA A 676 -25.48 21.86 -11.48
CA ALA A 676 -26.28 22.95 -10.93
C ALA A 676 -27.78 22.59 -10.93
N ASN A 677 -28.27 22.00 -9.84
CA ASN A 677 -29.71 21.83 -9.60
C ASN A 677 -30.36 23.20 -9.37
N GLN A 678 -31.00 23.75 -10.40
CA GLN A 678 -31.83 24.95 -10.29
C GLN A 678 -33.22 24.59 -9.75
N THR A 679 -33.46 24.86 -8.46
CA THR A 679 -34.82 25.05 -7.92
C THR A 679 -35.05 26.54 -7.68
N ALA A 680 -35.88 27.15 -8.53
CA ALA A 680 -36.15 28.59 -8.45
C ALA A 680 -37.19 28.91 -7.37
N HIS A 681 -36.81 29.69 -6.35
CA HIS A 681 -37.74 30.28 -5.37
C HIS A 681 -37.22 31.60 -4.80
N GLY A 682 -38.13 32.55 -4.56
CA GLY A 682 -37.97 33.63 -3.58
C GLY A 682 -37.04 34.80 -3.93
N SER A 683 -37.54 35.78 -4.69
CA SER A 683 -36.97 37.13 -4.68
C SER A 683 -37.19 37.80 -3.32
N LYS A 684 -36.11 38.21 -2.64
CA LYS A 684 -36.14 39.16 -1.51
C LYS A 684 -34.99 40.16 -1.60
N GLU A 685 -35.16 41.28 -0.91
CA GLU A 685 -34.43 42.52 -1.11
C GLU A 685 -33.10 42.59 -0.35
N VAL A 686 -32.22 43.49 -0.80
CA VAL A 686 -30.93 43.79 -0.16
C VAL A 686 -31.08 45.00 0.78
N PRO A 687 -30.82 44.85 2.09
CA PRO A 687 -30.42 45.95 2.95
C PRO A 687 -28.89 46.09 2.91
N SER A 688 -28.39 47.30 2.65
CA SER A 688 -26.95 47.58 2.61
C SER A 688 -26.35 47.81 4.00
N GLY A 689 -25.15 47.30 4.26
CA GLY A 689 -24.31 47.77 5.39
C GLY A 689 -23.55 46.70 6.19
N ALA A 690 -22.44 46.20 5.66
CA ALA A 690 -21.37 45.59 6.45
C ALA A 690 -20.00 45.89 5.81
N GLN A 691 -18.98 46.10 6.63
CA GLN A 691 -17.68 46.63 6.20
C GLN A 691 -16.89 45.62 5.35
N ALA A 692 -16.30 46.09 4.25
CA ALA A 692 -15.34 45.29 3.49
C ALA A 692 -14.06 45.07 4.32
N LYS A 693 -13.82 43.81 4.73
CA LYS A 693 -12.47 43.39 5.13
C LYS A 693 -11.57 43.48 3.90
N LYS A 694 -10.40 44.12 4.04
CA LYS A 694 -9.36 44.07 3.02
C LYS A 694 -8.69 42.69 3.08
N GLU A 695 -9.01 41.83 2.12
CA GLU A 695 -8.19 40.66 1.84
C GLU A 695 -6.93 41.11 1.07
N ASN A 696 -5.79 40.49 1.34
CA ASN A 696 -4.54 40.82 0.65
C ASN A 696 -4.61 40.28 -0.80
N PRO A 697 -4.41 41.11 -1.84
CA PRO A 697 -4.61 40.71 -3.23
C PRO A 697 -3.48 39.85 -3.83
N GLU A 698 -2.70 39.15 -3.00
CA GLU A 698 -1.56 38.34 -3.46
C GLU A 698 -1.96 36.92 -3.85
N GLN A 699 -2.54 36.84 -5.04
CA GLN A 699 -2.35 35.75 -6.01
C GLN A 699 -2.89 34.35 -5.67
N SER A 700 -4.22 34.23 -5.61
CA SER A 700 -4.88 33.01 -6.15
C SER A 700 -4.79 33.01 -7.69
N LEU A 701 -3.58 32.90 -8.24
CA LEU A 701 -3.40 32.81 -9.70
C LEU A 701 -3.99 31.49 -10.18
N ASP A 702 -4.85 31.54 -11.19
CA ASP A 702 -5.29 30.35 -11.90
C ASP A 702 -4.09 29.75 -12.66
N ILE A 703 -3.75 28.48 -12.33
CA ILE A 703 -2.71 27.71 -13.01
C ILE A 703 -2.97 27.62 -14.52
N SER A 704 -4.23 27.61 -14.94
CA SER A 704 -4.63 27.52 -16.35
C SER A 704 -4.12 28.70 -17.18
N LEU A 705 -3.81 29.86 -16.57
CA LEU A 705 -3.25 31.02 -17.27
C LEU A 705 -1.76 30.87 -17.61
N GLN A 706 -1.01 30.08 -16.84
CA GLN A 706 0.44 29.93 -17.01
C GLN A 706 0.83 28.56 -17.61
N TYR A 707 0.03 27.52 -17.37
CA TYR A 707 0.33 26.15 -17.78
C TYR A 707 -0.86 25.46 -18.45
N GLN A 708 -0.56 24.50 -19.32
CA GLN A 708 -1.54 23.52 -19.83
C GLN A 708 -1.20 22.14 -19.24
N ILE A 709 -2.18 21.52 -18.57
CA ILE A 709 -2.11 20.15 -18.08
C ILE A 709 -2.56 19.20 -19.21
N PHE A 710 -1.86 18.08 -19.41
CA PHE A 710 -2.29 17.02 -20.33
C PHE A 710 -2.82 15.81 -19.54
N PRO A 711 -4.15 15.62 -19.42
CA PRO A 711 -4.73 14.57 -18.58
C PRO A 711 -4.41 13.16 -19.07
N ASP A 712 -4.22 12.99 -20.38
CA ASP A 712 -3.83 11.71 -21.01
C ASP A 712 -2.32 11.37 -20.80
N GLU A 713 -1.55 12.24 -20.13
CA GLU A 713 -0.08 12.14 -20.07
C GLU A 713 0.47 11.94 -18.64
N VAL A 714 -0.29 11.22 -17.79
CA VAL A 714 0.07 10.81 -16.42
C VAL A 714 1.51 10.31 -16.35
N LEU A 715 2.40 11.10 -15.73
CA LEU A 715 3.81 10.78 -15.42
C LEU A 715 3.94 9.77 -14.28
N GLY A 716 2.98 9.74 -13.36
CA GLY A 716 2.94 8.78 -12.27
C GLY A 716 1.79 9.04 -11.31
N SER A 717 1.61 8.15 -10.34
CA SER A 717 0.60 8.26 -9.29
C SER A 717 1.20 7.86 -7.95
N GLY A 718 1.31 8.81 -7.02
CA GLY A 718 1.82 8.56 -5.67
C GLY A 718 0.71 8.65 -4.62
N GLN A 719 1.07 8.44 -3.36
CA GLN A 719 0.14 8.49 -2.23
C GLN A 719 -0.66 9.81 -2.17
N PHE A 720 -0.02 10.92 -2.54
CA PHE A 720 -0.57 12.27 -2.40
C PHE A 720 -1.28 12.80 -3.66
N GLY A 721 -1.24 12.11 -4.80
CA GLY A 721 -1.84 12.63 -6.03
C GLY A 721 -1.30 12.04 -7.33
N ILE A 722 -1.73 12.61 -8.45
CA ILE A 722 -1.36 12.18 -9.80
C ILE A 722 -0.46 13.23 -10.43
N VAL A 723 0.69 12.82 -10.94
CA VAL A 723 1.62 13.69 -11.70
C VAL A 723 1.24 13.63 -13.17
N TYR A 724 0.98 14.77 -13.79
CA TYR A 724 0.68 14.89 -15.22
C TYR A 724 1.81 15.58 -15.97
N GLY A 725 2.05 15.17 -17.21
CA GLY A 725 2.82 16.00 -18.14
C GLY A 725 2.05 17.27 -18.50
N GLY A 726 2.75 18.39 -18.62
CA GLY A 726 2.20 19.66 -19.09
C GLY A 726 3.23 20.49 -19.85
N VAL A 727 2.84 21.71 -20.21
CA VAL A 727 3.73 22.76 -20.75
C VAL A 727 3.44 24.11 -20.10
N HIS A 728 4.48 24.92 -19.91
CA HIS A 728 4.35 26.35 -19.64
C HIS A 728 3.95 27.07 -20.93
N ARG A 729 2.84 27.82 -20.94
CA ARG A 729 2.22 28.35 -22.17
C ARG A 729 3.14 29.27 -22.97
N THR A 730 3.71 30.30 -22.32
CA THR A 730 4.49 31.34 -23.02
C THR A 730 5.88 30.88 -23.48
N SER A 731 6.53 29.95 -22.76
CA SER A 731 7.89 29.47 -23.08
C SER A 731 7.90 28.13 -23.83
N GLY A 732 6.77 27.42 -23.90
CA GLY A 732 6.65 26.08 -24.49
C GLY A 732 7.37 24.97 -23.71
N ARG A 733 8.08 25.28 -22.62
CA ARG A 733 8.87 24.30 -21.86
C ARG A 733 7.96 23.25 -21.21
N GLY A 734 8.34 21.98 -21.32
CA GLY A 734 7.66 20.87 -20.67
C GLY A 734 7.82 20.91 -19.15
N VAL A 735 6.73 20.63 -18.43
CA VAL A 735 6.68 20.58 -16.95
C VAL A 735 6.02 19.28 -16.47
N ALA A 736 6.31 18.92 -15.22
CA ALA A 736 5.60 17.89 -14.46
C ALA A 736 4.71 18.58 -13.42
N ILE A 737 3.44 18.20 -13.33
CA ILE A 737 2.45 18.85 -12.46
C ILE A 737 1.82 17.79 -11.55
N LYS A 738 2.23 17.75 -10.27
CA LYS A 738 1.65 16.90 -9.23
C LYS A 738 0.33 17.55 -8.79
N VAL A 739 -0.79 16.97 -9.20
CA VAL A 739 -2.14 17.44 -8.86
C VAL A 739 -2.66 16.65 -7.67
N ILE A 740 -3.07 17.38 -6.64
CA ILE A 740 -3.39 16.86 -5.31
C ILE A 740 -4.79 17.34 -4.93
N ASP A 741 -5.67 16.40 -4.66
CA ASP A 741 -7.09 16.63 -4.36
C ASP A 741 -7.28 16.77 -2.85
N LYS A 742 -7.56 17.99 -2.36
CA LYS A 742 -7.70 18.31 -0.93
C LYS A 742 -8.89 17.59 -0.31
N MET A 743 -9.94 17.28 -1.09
CA MET A 743 -11.10 16.51 -0.63
C MET A 743 -10.75 15.04 -0.35
N ARG A 744 -9.58 14.57 -0.80
CA ARG A 744 -9.13 13.18 -0.69
C ARG A 744 -8.19 12.92 0.51
N PHE A 745 -7.83 13.98 1.25
CA PHE A 745 -6.79 13.95 2.27
C PHE A 745 -7.19 14.73 3.53
N PRO A 746 -7.70 14.09 4.60
CA PRO A 746 -7.96 14.77 5.87
C PRO A 746 -6.72 15.49 6.42
N THR A 747 -6.96 16.59 7.14
CA THR A 747 -6.02 17.67 7.56
C THR A 747 -4.59 17.26 7.95
N LYS A 748 -4.38 16.07 8.51
CA LYS A 748 -3.05 15.55 8.86
C LYS A 748 -2.15 15.28 7.64
N GLN A 749 -2.72 14.97 6.48
CA GLN A 749 -2.00 14.74 5.22
C GLN A 749 -1.72 16.06 4.48
N GLU A 750 -2.62 17.05 4.61
CA GLU A 750 -2.37 18.43 4.16
C GLU A 750 -1.10 19.02 4.80
N ALA A 751 -0.88 18.75 6.10
CA ALA A 751 0.35 19.15 6.80
C ALA A 751 1.61 18.45 6.25
N GLN A 752 1.51 17.20 5.77
CA GLN A 752 2.64 16.50 5.14
C GLN A 752 2.99 17.11 3.77
N LEU A 753 1.97 17.51 3.01
CA LEU A 753 2.16 18.19 1.73
C LEU A 753 2.73 19.60 1.89
N LYS A 754 2.23 20.38 2.86
CA LYS A 754 2.79 21.70 3.17
C LYS A 754 4.26 21.60 3.58
N ASN A 755 4.65 20.55 4.30
CA ASN A 755 6.06 20.21 4.57
C ASN A 755 6.84 19.80 3.29
N GLU A 756 6.28 18.99 2.38
CA GLU A 756 6.94 18.64 1.11
C GLU A 756 7.29 19.91 0.30
N VAL A 757 6.32 20.81 0.13
CA VAL A 757 6.52 22.05 -0.63
C VAL A 757 7.50 22.98 0.10
N GLN A 758 7.36 23.16 1.43
CA GLN A 758 8.28 23.98 2.22
C GLN A 758 9.72 23.47 2.16
N ILE A 759 9.94 22.16 2.16
CA ILE A 759 11.26 21.55 1.98
C ILE A 759 11.81 21.88 0.58
N LEU A 760 11.02 21.63 -0.48
CA LEU A 760 11.44 21.89 -1.87
C LEU A 760 11.71 23.38 -2.16
N GLN A 761 10.92 24.30 -1.60
CA GLN A 761 11.16 25.76 -1.71
C GLN A 761 12.52 26.19 -1.13
N ASN A 762 13.08 25.42 -0.20
CA ASN A 762 14.32 25.76 0.52
C ASN A 762 15.54 24.94 0.06
N ILE A 763 15.41 24.12 -0.99
CA ILE A 763 16.50 23.36 -1.61
C ILE A 763 16.75 23.87 -3.03
N HIS A 764 17.99 24.26 -3.32
CA HIS A 764 18.44 24.64 -4.66
C HIS A 764 19.76 23.90 -4.92
N HIS A 765 19.69 22.80 -5.68
CA HIS A 765 20.84 21.94 -5.96
C HIS A 765 20.62 21.20 -7.30
N PRO A 766 21.60 21.11 -8.22
CA PRO A 766 21.37 20.52 -9.55
C PRO A 766 20.89 19.06 -9.48
N GLY A 767 21.37 18.29 -8.49
CA GLY A 767 20.98 16.90 -8.23
C GLY A 767 19.63 16.69 -7.52
N VAL A 768 18.80 17.73 -7.39
CA VAL A 768 17.43 17.66 -6.84
C VAL A 768 16.44 18.22 -7.87
N VAL A 769 15.20 17.72 -7.86
CA VAL A 769 14.14 18.25 -8.73
C VAL A 769 13.81 19.70 -8.38
N ASN A 770 13.86 20.59 -9.36
CA ASN A 770 13.54 22.00 -9.20
C ASN A 770 12.03 22.22 -9.13
N LEU A 771 11.56 22.72 -7.99
CA LEU A 771 10.23 23.28 -7.83
C LEU A 771 10.15 24.62 -8.59
N GLU A 772 9.24 24.71 -9.55
CA GLU A 772 9.03 25.93 -10.33
C GLU A 772 7.97 26.83 -9.71
N LYS A 773 6.83 26.25 -9.31
CA LYS A 773 5.73 26.99 -8.68
C LYS A 773 4.75 26.07 -7.94
N MET A 774 4.09 26.60 -6.91
CA MET A 774 2.89 26.02 -6.32
C MET A 774 1.68 26.88 -6.69
N PHE A 775 0.54 26.25 -6.95
CA PHE A 775 -0.76 26.89 -6.98
C PHE A 775 -1.71 26.15 -6.04
N GLU A 776 -2.60 26.86 -5.37
CA GLU A 776 -3.62 26.30 -4.48
C GLU A 776 -4.99 26.88 -4.83
N THR A 777 -5.98 25.99 -4.93
CA THR A 777 -7.40 26.32 -5.05
C THR A 777 -8.15 25.80 -3.81
N VAL A 778 -9.46 26.05 -3.74
CA VAL A 778 -10.30 25.53 -2.66
C VAL A 778 -10.21 23.99 -2.61
N GLU A 779 -10.39 23.32 -3.77
CA GLU A 779 -10.40 21.86 -3.85
C GLU A 779 -9.02 21.22 -4.03
N ARG A 780 -7.98 21.92 -4.54
CA ARG A 780 -6.74 21.27 -5.02
C ARG A 780 -5.45 22.03 -4.78
N ILE A 781 -4.33 21.30 -4.78
CA ILE A 781 -2.96 21.85 -4.85
C ILE A 781 -2.28 21.32 -6.11
N PHE A 782 -1.56 22.20 -6.80
CA PHE A 782 -0.80 21.91 -8.01
C PHE A 782 0.67 22.26 -7.76
N VAL A 783 1.54 21.27 -7.72
CA VAL A 783 2.99 21.45 -7.58
C VAL A 783 3.64 21.30 -8.96
N VAL A 784 4.15 22.40 -9.51
CA VAL A 784 4.78 22.46 -10.84
C VAL A 784 6.28 22.33 -10.69
N MET A 785 6.85 21.34 -11.39
CA MET A 785 8.26 20.97 -11.36
C MET A 785 8.81 20.84 -12.78
N GLU A 786 10.13 20.84 -12.92
CA GLU A 786 10.79 20.46 -14.17
C GLU A 786 10.39 19.04 -14.63
N LYS A 787 10.46 18.79 -15.95
CA LYS A 787 10.03 17.52 -16.56
C LYS A 787 11.22 16.66 -16.97
N LEU A 788 11.41 15.55 -16.27
CA LEU A 788 12.43 14.54 -16.56
C LEU A 788 11.90 13.48 -17.55
N LYS A 789 12.78 12.59 -18.03
CA LYS A 789 12.46 11.60 -19.06
C LYS A 789 11.83 10.31 -18.52
N GLY A 790 12.44 9.80 -17.44
CA GLY A 790 12.07 8.58 -16.73
C GLY A 790 12.86 8.50 -15.43
N ASP A 791 12.91 7.31 -14.84
CA ASP A 791 13.58 7.06 -13.56
C ASP A 791 14.68 5.98 -13.66
N MET A 792 15.42 5.80 -12.57
CA MET A 792 16.52 4.83 -12.49
C MET A 792 16.03 3.37 -12.51
N LEU A 793 14.81 3.08 -12.04
CA LEU A 793 14.23 1.73 -12.15
C LEU A 793 13.97 1.37 -13.62
N GLU A 794 13.38 2.28 -14.40
CA GLU A 794 13.15 2.12 -15.83
C GLU A 794 14.49 1.95 -16.59
N MET A 795 15.55 2.63 -16.18
CA MET A 795 16.91 2.45 -16.74
C MET A 795 17.48 1.05 -16.44
N ILE A 796 17.36 0.56 -15.20
CA ILE A 796 17.85 -0.79 -14.85
C ILE A 796 17.03 -1.88 -15.56
N LEU A 797 15.71 -1.70 -15.67
CA LEU A 797 14.78 -2.64 -16.32
C LEU A 797 14.89 -2.68 -17.85
N SER A 798 15.30 -1.58 -18.50
CA SER A 798 15.48 -1.51 -19.96
C SER A 798 16.85 -1.98 -20.44
N SER A 799 17.83 -2.11 -19.55
CA SER A 799 19.12 -2.77 -19.84
C SER A 799 18.91 -4.21 -20.33
N GLU A 800 19.63 -4.62 -21.39
CA GLU A 800 19.59 -5.98 -21.95
C GLU A 800 19.87 -7.07 -20.89
N LYS A 801 20.71 -6.76 -19.88
CA LYS A 801 21.05 -7.68 -18.79
C LYS A 801 20.10 -7.61 -17.59
N GLY A 802 19.10 -6.71 -17.59
CA GLY A 802 18.26 -6.39 -16.43
C GLY A 802 19.02 -5.79 -15.24
N ARG A 803 20.24 -5.28 -15.49
CA ARG A 803 21.18 -4.70 -14.53
C ARG A 803 22.09 -3.71 -15.24
N LEU A 804 22.61 -2.71 -14.53
CA LEU A 804 23.53 -1.70 -15.06
C LEU A 804 24.99 -2.18 -14.99
N SER A 805 25.86 -1.53 -15.76
CA SER A 805 27.31 -1.73 -15.65
C SER A 805 27.89 -0.95 -14.47
N GLU A 806 28.99 -1.40 -13.89
CA GLU A 806 29.64 -0.67 -12.79
C GLU A 806 29.95 0.80 -13.16
N ARG A 807 30.40 1.08 -14.38
CA ARG A 807 30.69 2.47 -14.83
C ARG A 807 29.45 3.37 -14.76
N ILE A 808 28.29 2.88 -15.21
CA ILE A 808 27.02 3.63 -15.14
C ILE A 808 26.59 3.76 -13.67
N THR A 809 26.60 2.65 -12.91
CA THR A 809 26.17 2.68 -11.50
C THR A 809 27.03 3.62 -10.65
N LYS A 810 28.37 3.60 -10.79
CA LYS A 810 29.27 4.54 -10.12
C LYS A 810 28.88 6.00 -10.39
N PHE A 811 28.70 6.34 -11.66
CA PHE A 811 28.36 7.69 -12.10
C PHE A 811 27.01 8.18 -11.55
N LEU A 812 25.98 7.33 -11.55
CA LEU A 812 24.67 7.65 -10.97
C LEU A 812 24.74 7.77 -9.43
N ILE A 813 25.41 6.83 -8.76
CA ILE A 813 25.57 6.81 -7.29
C ILE A 813 26.37 8.01 -6.79
N TYR A 814 27.39 8.45 -7.53
CA TYR A 814 28.15 9.66 -7.20
C TYR A 814 27.24 10.91 -7.17
N GLN A 815 26.37 11.06 -8.18
CA GLN A 815 25.40 12.16 -8.21
C GLN A 815 24.39 12.09 -7.05
N ILE A 816 23.87 10.89 -6.74
CA ILE A 816 22.98 10.67 -5.58
C ILE A 816 23.68 11.06 -4.27
N LEU A 817 24.93 10.65 -4.08
CA LEU A 817 25.72 11.01 -2.89
C LEU A 817 25.95 12.53 -2.78
N MET A 818 26.23 13.22 -3.87
CA MET A 818 26.38 14.69 -3.84
C MET A 818 25.06 15.41 -3.54
N ALA A 819 23.92 14.92 -4.06
CA ALA A 819 22.60 15.42 -3.68
C ALA A 819 22.30 15.18 -2.19
N LEU A 820 22.57 13.98 -1.67
CA LEU A 820 22.45 13.68 -0.24
C LEU A 820 23.38 14.54 0.63
N LYS A 821 24.60 14.86 0.17
CA LYS A 821 25.52 15.77 0.89
C LYS A 821 24.86 17.11 1.16
N HIS A 822 24.26 17.73 0.13
CA HIS A 822 23.56 19.01 0.25
C HIS A 822 22.35 18.93 1.20
N LEU A 823 21.53 17.88 1.09
CA LEU A 823 20.37 17.67 1.98
C LEU A 823 20.80 17.47 3.45
N HIS A 824 21.79 16.59 3.68
CA HIS A 824 22.26 16.24 5.01
C HIS A 824 22.92 17.41 5.72
N LEU A 825 23.67 18.26 5.01
CA LEU A 825 24.20 19.53 5.52
C LEU A 825 23.08 20.49 5.98
N LYS A 826 21.97 20.56 5.23
CA LYS A 826 20.75 21.29 5.61
C LYS A 826 19.90 20.59 6.71
N CYS A 827 20.40 19.51 7.31
CA CYS A 827 19.68 18.65 8.27
C CYS A 827 18.42 17.95 7.71
N ILE A 828 18.27 17.88 6.39
CA ILE A 828 17.16 17.19 5.71
C ILE A 828 17.55 15.73 5.45
N VAL A 829 16.61 14.81 5.66
CA VAL A 829 16.72 13.35 5.37
C VAL A 829 15.61 12.97 4.39
N HIS A 830 15.89 12.13 3.39
CA HIS A 830 14.95 11.81 2.31
C HIS A 830 13.88 10.79 2.74
N CYS A 831 14.25 9.79 3.55
CA CYS A 831 13.38 8.77 4.14
C CYS A 831 12.72 7.75 3.18
N ASP A 832 12.56 8.06 1.89
CA ASP A 832 12.09 7.12 0.86
C ASP A 832 12.97 7.21 -0.39
N LEU A 833 14.27 6.93 -0.23
CA LEU A 833 15.21 6.91 -1.34
C LEU A 833 15.19 5.52 -2.01
N LYS A 834 14.90 5.48 -3.31
CA LYS A 834 14.78 4.27 -4.14
C LYS A 834 14.94 4.64 -5.62
N PRO A 835 15.28 3.73 -6.55
CA PRO A 835 15.49 4.04 -7.97
C PRO A 835 14.30 4.75 -8.64
N GLU A 836 13.08 4.47 -8.22
CA GLU A 836 11.84 5.12 -8.70
C GLU A 836 11.78 6.63 -8.33
N ASN A 837 12.47 7.02 -7.26
CA ASN A 837 12.56 8.41 -6.78
C ASN A 837 13.87 9.10 -7.25
N VAL A 838 14.58 8.50 -8.21
CA VAL A 838 15.81 8.99 -8.83
C VAL A 838 15.54 9.23 -10.32
N LEU A 839 15.20 10.47 -10.67
CA LEU A 839 14.80 10.85 -12.03
C LEU A 839 15.99 11.18 -12.92
N LEU A 840 15.84 10.96 -14.23
CA LEU A 840 16.90 11.10 -15.24
C LEU A 840 16.55 12.16 -16.29
N SER A 841 17.50 13.05 -16.62
CA SER A 841 17.30 14.15 -17.59
C SER A 841 17.22 13.69 -19.06
N SER A 842 17.79 12.53 -19.39
CA SER A 842 17.99 12.06 -20.75
C SER A 842 17.95 10.53 -20.83
N ASP A 843 17.61 10.02 -22.01
CA ASP A 843 17.57 8.59 -22.33
C ASP A 843 18.98 8.03 -22.66
N SER A 844 20.03 8.57 -22.01
CA SER A 844 21.44 8.28 -22.26
C SER A 844 22.07 7.43 -21.16
N ASP A 845 23.18 6.75 -21.42
CA ASP A 845 23.94 5.98 -20.42
C ASP A 845 24.51 6.85 -19.27
N PHE A 846 24.69 8.16 -19.50
CA PHE A 846 25.28 9.11 -18.55
C PHE A 846 24.40 10.36 -18.34
N PRO A 847 23.17 10.23 -17.79
CA PRO A 847 22.23 11.33 -17.62
C PRO A 847 22.50 12.14 -16.34
N GLN A 848 21.92 13.34 -16.24
CA GLN A 848 21.81 14.03 -14.96
C GLN A 848 20.76 13.33 -14.08
N VAL A 849 21.15 13.05 -12.83
CA VAL A 849 20.29 12.51 -11.78
C VAL A 849 19.65 13.64 -10.98
N LYS A 850 18.34 13.53 -10.69
CA LYS A 850 17.59 14.43 -9.80
C LYS A 850 16.71 13.64 -8.83
N LEU A 851 16.91 13.85 -7.52
CA LEU A 851 16.06 13.24 -6.48
C LEU A 851 14.67 13.89 -6.41
N CYS A 852 13.63 13.11 -6.17
CA CYS A 852 12.23 13.57 -6.08
C CYS A 852 11.36 12.87 -5.01
N ASP A 853 10.13 13.36 -4.84
CA ASP A 853 9.09 12.91 -3.88
C ASP A 853 9.48 13.05 -2.39
N PHE A 854 9.55 14.30 -1.94
CA PHE A 854 9.96 14.67 -0.58
C PHE A 854 8.83 14.55 0.46
N GLY A 855 7.70 13.89 0.15
CA GLY A 855 6.57 13.72 1.09
C GLY A 855 6.95 12.97 2.38
N PHE A 856 7.94 12.08 2.32
CA PHE A 856 8.49 11.40 3.49
C PHE A 856 9.69 12.11 4.14
N ALA A 857 10.22 13.16 3.51
CA ALA A 857 11.42 13.86 4.00
C ALA A 857 11.18 14.58 5.34
N ARG A 858 12.22 14.64 6.17
CA ARG A 858 12.16 15.21 7.53
C ARG A 858 13.37 16.10 7.82
N ILE A 859 13.14 17.16 8.59
CA ILE A 859 14.17 18.04 9.14
C ILE A 859 14.57 17.52 10.52
N ILE A 860 15.86 17.27 10.74
CA ILE A 860 16.39 16.81 12.03
C ILE A 860 16.39 17.98 13.04
N GLY A 861 15.80 17.75 14.21
CA GLY A 861 15.81 18.68 15.35
C GLY A 861 14.48 19.38 15.64
N GLU A 862 13.50 19.27 14.75
CA GLU A 862 12.17 19.85 14.97
C GLU A 862 11.29 19.04 15.95
N LYS A 863 10.31 19.72 16.57
CA LYS A 863 9.23 19.06 17.34
C LYS A 863 8.32 18.17 16.47
N SER A 864 8.40 18.28 15.15
CA SER A 864 7.72 17.45 14.15
C SER A 864 8.32 16.03 14.02
N PHE A 865 9.53 15.81 14.55
CA PHE A 865 10.38 14.64 14.38
C PHE A 865 9.89 13.37 15.12
N ARG A 866 8.68 12.92 14.77
CA ARG A 866 8.02 11.73 15.36
C ARG A 866 8.50 10.44 14.69
N ARG A 867 8.54 9.36 15.48
CA ARG A 867 9.09 8.04 15.11
C ARG A 867 8.12 7.15 14.29
N SER A 868 7.31 7.74 13.41
CA SER A 868 6.38 6.95 12.57
C SER A 868 7.14 6.29 11.43
N VAL A 869 7.12 4.96 11.34
CA VAL A 869 7.68 4.21 10.21
C VAL A 869 7.05 4.68 8.90
N VAL A 870 7.90 5.15 7.98
CA VAL A 870 7.60 5.59 6.61
C VAL A 870 8.76 5.22 5.69
N GLY A 871 8.46 5.11 4.39
CA GLY A 871 9.39 4.67 3.34
C GLY A 871 9.05 3.27 2.81
N THR A 872 9.59 2.93 1.65
CA THR A 872 9.29 1.69 0.91
C THR A 872 10.01 0.48 1.57
N PRO A 873 9.30 -0.58 2.03
CA PRO A 873 9.85 -1.61 2.94
C PRO A 873 11.20 -2.22 2.55
N ALA A 874 11.41 -2.56 1.27
CA ALA A 874 12.65 -3.17 0.77
C ALA A 874 13.90 -2.27 0.86
N TYR A 875 13.72 -0.96 1.10
CA TYR A 875 14.79 0.04 1.23
C TYR A 875 14.95 0.58 2.66
N LEU A 876 14.15 0.09 3.63
CA LEU A 876 14.16 0.59 5.02
C LEU A 876 15.40 0.13 5.80
N ALA A 877 15.97 1.04 6.57
CA ALA A 877 17.11 0.76 7.45
C ALA A 877 16.69 0.05 8.76
N PRO A 878 17.54 -0.79 9.36
CA PRO A 878 17.22 -1.57 10.56
C PRO A 878 16.76 -0.75 11.77
N GLU A 879 17.28 0.46 11.93
CA GLU A 879 16.89 1.37 13.02
C GLU A 879 15.49 1.98 12.86
N VAL A 880 14.97 2.03 11.63
CA VAL A 880 13.60 2.49 11.34
C VAL A 880 12.61 1.41 11.78
N LEU A 881 12.87 0.15 11.40
CA LEU A 881 12.09 -1.01 11.86
C LEU A 881 12.11 -1.12 13.39
N LYS A 882 13.27 -0.88 14.01
CA LYS A 882 13.46 -0.89 15.48
C LYS A 882 12.94 0.37 16.19
N ASN A 883 12.20 1.25 15.51
CA ASN A 883 11.57 2.45 16.06
C ASN A 883 12.54 3.40 16.84
N LYS A 884 13.84 3.39 16.47
CA LYS A 884 14.89 4.15 17.19
C LYS A 884 15.05 5.60 16.71
N GLY A 885 14.19 6.04 15.80
CA GLY A 885 14.14 7.40 15.26
C GLY A 885 14.90 7.57 13.94
N TYR A 886 14.50 8.59 13.20
CA TYR A 886 15.12 8.96 11.92
C TYR A 886 16.52 9.56 12.15
N ASN A 887 17.41 9.39 11.18
CA ASN A 887 18.77 9.94 11.20
C ASN A 887 19.38 9.89 9.78
N ARG A 888 20.43 10.69 9.50
CA ARG A 888 21.08 10.76 8.18
C ARG A 888 21.54 9.40 7.60
N SER A 889 21.89 8.42 8.42
CA SER A 889 22.44 7.13 7.95
C SER A 889 21.41 6.17 7.36
N LEU A 890 20.10 6.42 7.49
CA LEU A 890 19.09 5.58 6.82
C LEU A 890 19.07 5.78 5.31
N ASP A 891 19.23 7.02 4.81
CA ASP A 891 19.37 7.28 3.37
C ASP A 891 20.60 6.51 2.81
N MET A 892 21.68 6.40 3.60
CA MET A 892 22.89 5.64 3.22
C MET A 892 22.65 4.13 3.13
N TRP A 893 21.77 3.57 3.96
CA TRP A 893 21.34 2.17 3.82
C TRP A 893 20.57 1.98 2.50
N SER A 894 19.64 2.90 2.20
CA SER A 894 18.89 2.87 0.95
C SER A 894 19.80 3.03 -0.28
N VAL A 895 20.85 3.87 -0.22
CA VAL A 895 21.92 3.89 -1.25
C VAL A 895 22.57 2.51 -1.40
N GLY A 896 22.91 1.82 -0.29
CA GLY A 896 23.45 0.46 -0.34
C GLY A 896 22.56 -0.54 -1.08
N VAL A 897 21.24 -0.47 -0.86
CA VAL A 897 20.26 -1.28 -1.60
C VAL A 897 20.21 -0.87 -3.08
N ILE A 898 20.25 0.43 -3.40
CA ILE A 898 20.28 0.93 -4.79
C ILE A 898 21.53 0.44 -5.52
N VAL A 899 22.72 0.46 -4.90
CA VAL A 899 23.95 -0.10 -5.51
C VAL A 899 23.76 -1.60 -5.79
N TYR A 900 23.27 -2.36 -4.79
CA TYR A 900 23.05 -3.80 -4.93
C TYR A 900 22.10 -4.10 -6.09
N VAL A 901 20.90 -3.49 -6.09
CA VAL A 901 19.86 -3.70 -7.10
C VAL A 901 20.33 -3.30 -8.50
N SER A 902 21.05 -2.19 -8.62
CA SER A 902 21.58 -1.69 -9.89
C SER A 902 22.62 -2.62 -10.50
N LEU A 903 23.49 -3.23 -9.69
CA LEU A 903 24.55 -4.13 -10.18
C LEU A 903 24.09 -5.57 -10.40
N SER A 904 23.11 -6.06 -9.63
CA SER A 904 22.66 -7.46 -9.70
C SER A 904 21.41 -7.69 -10.57
N GLY A 905 20.52 -6.69 -10.67
CA GLY A 905 19.17 -6.85 -11.19
C GLY A 905 18.20 -7.52 -10.20
N THR A 906 18.57 -7.62 -8.93
CA THR A 906 17.85 -8.34 -7.87
C THR A 906 17.92 -7.62 -6.53
N PHE A 907 17.00 -7.93 -5.60
CA PHE A 907 17.07 -7.39 -4.23
C PHE A 907 18.04 -8.19 -3.33
N PRO A 908 18.63 -7.55 -2.30
CA PRO A 908 19.57 -8.22 -1.38
C PRO A 908 18.90 -9.20 -0.42
N PHE A 909 17.63 -8.98 -0.08
CA PHE A 909 16.87 -9.80 0.86
C PHE A 909 15.91 -10.75 0.12
N ASN A 910 15.77 -11.98 0.62
CA ASN A 910 14.94 -13.05 0.10
C ASN A 910 13.45 -12.86 0.46
N GLU A 911 12.55 -13.28 -0.44
CA GLU A 911 11.10 -13.29 -0.26
C GLU A 911 10.59 -14.53 0.51
N GLU A 912 11.42 -15.57 0.65
CA GLU A 912 11.06 -16.85 1.30
C GLU A 912 11.37 -16.86 2.82
N GLU A 913 12.03 -15.83 3.34
CA GLU A 913 12.41 -15.63 4.74
C GLU A 913 11.87 -14.25 5.22
N ASP A 914 11.80 -13.99 6.54
CA ASP A 914 11.32 -12.69 7.02
C ASP A 914 12.32 -11.58 6.62
N ILE A 915 11.87 -10.68 5.74
CA ILE A 915 12.66 -9.55 5.25
C ILE A 915 13.06 -8.59 6.39
N ASN A 916 12.26 -8.50 7.46
CA ASN A 916 12.60 -7.69 8.63
C ASN A 916 13.79 -8.31 9.35
N ASP A 917 13.82 -9.62 9.56
CA ASP A 917 14.95 -10.29 10.24
C ASP A 917 16.22 -10.26 9.38
N GLN A 918 16.08 -10.41 8.07
CA GLN A 918 17.21 -10.25 7.15
C GLN A 918 17.78 -8.83 7.18
N ILE A 919 16.93 -7.80 7.14
CA ILE A 919 17.34 -6.39 7.32
C ILE A 919 17.99 -6.22 8.71
N GLN A 920 17.34 -6.68 9.78
CA GLN A 920 17.78 -6.50 11.17
C GLN A 920 19.14 -7.14 11.48
N ASN A 921 19.49 -8.22 10.78
CA ASN A 921 20.76 -8.94 10.92
C ASN A 921 21.77 -8.61 9.80
N ALA A 922 21.37 -7.84 8.77
CA ALA A 922 22.09 -7.71 7.50
C ALA A 922 22.41 -9.07 6.84
N ALA A 923 21.49 -10.03 6.95
CA ALA A 923 21.58 -11.32 6.30
C ALA A 923 21.15 -11.20 4.83
N PHE A 924 22.10 -10.79 4.00
CA PHE A 924 22.02 -10.82 2.54
C PHE A 924 23.27 -11.51 1.98
N MET A 925 23.23 -11.94 0.71
CA MET A 925 24.32 -12.71 0.09
C MET A 925 24.72 -12.17 -1.29
N TYR A 926 25.92 -12.54 -1.73
CA TYR A 926 26.47 -12.23 -3.05
C TYR A 926 26.55 -13.51 -3.91
N PRO A 927 25.42 -14.00 -4.46
CA PRO A 927 25.35 -15.27 -5.17
C PRO A 927 26.22 -15.24 -6.45
N PRO A 928 26.92 -16.33 -6.82
CA PRO A 928 27.98 -16.31 -7.83
C PRO A 928 27.63 -15.72 -9.20
N ASN A 929 26.35 -15.68 -9.58
CA ASN A 929 25.89 -15.02 -10.79
C ASN A 929 24.84 -13.95 -10.40
N PRO A 930 25.05 -12.65 -10.68
CA PRO A 930 26.16 -12.06 -11.44
C PRO A 930 27.41 -11.71 -10.61
N TRP A 931 27.44 -11.94 -9.29
CA TRP A 931 28.46 -11.33 -8.42
C TRP A 931 29.91 -11.78 -8.65
N LYS A 932 30.17 -12.89 -9.35
CA LYS A 932 31.52 -13.26 -9.82
C LYS A 932 32.07 -12.32 -10.91
N GLU A 933 31.22 -11.60 -11.62
CA GLU A 933 31.61 -10.57 -12.59
C GLU A 933 31.79 -9.17 -11.97
N ILE A 934 31.38 -8.99 -10.70
CA ILE A 934 31.33 -7.68 -10.04
C ILE A 934 32.59 -7.49 -9.18
N SER A 935 33.17 -6.29 -9.23
CA SER A 935 34.44 -5.99 -8.58
C SER A 935 34.36 -6.05 -7.05
N THR A 936 35.44 -6.51 -6.41
CA THR A 936 35.50 -6.58 -4.94
C THR A 936 35.36 -5.22 -4.24
N PRO A 937 35.80 -4.07 -4.80
CA PRO A 937 35.47 -2.75 -4.23
C PRO A 937 33.98 -2.40 -4.28
N ALA A 938 33.22 -2.87 -5.28
CA ALA A 938 31.77 -2.67 -5.30
C ALA A 938 31.09 -3.41 -4.12
N ILE A 939 31.48 -4.67 -3.92
CA ILE A 939 31.03 -5.54 -2.83
C ILE A 939 31.42 -4.95 -1.47
N ASP A 940 32.63 -4.41 -1.33
CA ASP A 940 33.09 -3.74 -0.11
C ASP A 940 32.27 -2.47 0.20
N LEU A 941 31.99 -1.62 -0.79
CA LEU A 941 31.17 -0.43 -0.57
C LEU A 941 29.74 -0.80 -0.12
N ILE A 942 29.10 -1.78 -0.77
CA ILE A 942 27.77 -2.27 -0.36
C ILE A 942 27.82 -2.81 1.07
N SER A 943 28.84 -3.60 1.41
CA SER A 943 29.01 -4.19 2.74
C SER A 943 29.20 -3.13 3.85
N ASN A 944 29.79 -1.97 3.51
CA ASN A 944 29.94 -0.83 4.42
C ASN A 944 28.70 0.10 4.47
N LEU A 945 27.86 0.09 3.44
CA LEU A 945 26.56 0.80 3.41
C LEU A 945 25.44 0.01 4.10
N LEU A 946 25.43 -1.32 4.00
CA LEU A 946 24.42 -2.20 4.60
C LEU A 946 24.82 -2.69 6.01
N GLN A 947 25.46 -1.82 6.79
CA GLN A 947 25.80 -2.08 8.20
C GLN A 947 24.60 -1.86 9.13
N VAL A 948 24.24 -2.87 9.94
CA VAL A 948 23.19 -2.77 10.98
C VAL A 948 23.52 -1.70 12.03
N LYS A 949 24.78 -1.66 12.49
CA LYS A 949 25.23 -0.68 13.48
C LYS A 949 25.48 0.66 12.77
N THR A 950 24.58 1.62 12.92
CA THR A 950 24.64 2.96 12.28
C THR A 950 26.00 3.65 12.41
N ARG A 951 26.67 3.57 13.57
CA ARG A 951 28.04 4.11 13.78
C ARG A 951 29.13 3.46 12.92
N LYS A 952 28.93 2.24 12.42
CA LYS A 952 29.82 1.56 11.46
C LYS A 952 29.45 1.85 10.00
N ARG A 953 28.19 2.19 9.72
CA ARG A 953 27.70 2.51 8.38
C ARG A 953 28.45 3.71 7.81
N PHE A 954 28.75 3.69 6.52
CA PHE A 954 29.42 4.82 5.87
C PHE A 954 28.49 6.05 5.79
N THR A 955 29.08 7.21 6.02
CA THR A 955 28.49 8.52 5.72
C THR A 955 28.77 8.90 4.27
N VAL A 956 28.06 9.90 3.76
CA VAL A 956 28.22 10.42 2.38
C VAL A 956 29.69 10.64 2.02
N ASP A 957 30.47 11.33 2.86
CA ASP A 957 31.89 11.62 2.62
C ASP A 957 32.77 10.38 2.63
N LYS A 958 32.47 9.37 3.47
CA LYS A 958 33.19 8.08 3.46
C LYS A 958 32.91 7.29 2.18
N SER A 959 31.66 7.32 1.70
CA SER A 959 31.26 6.67 0.45
C SER A 959 31.88 7.36 -0.77
N LEU A 960 31.84 8.69 -0.85
CA LEU A 960 32.50 9.47 -1.91
C LEU A 960 34.01 9.24 -1.95
N SER A 961 34.64 9.08 -0.78
CA SER A 961 36.09 8.80 -0.66
C SER A 961 36.47 7.34 -0.92
N HIS A 962 35.51 6.45 -1.19
CA HIS A 962 35.78 5.02 -1.33
C HIS A 962 36.44 4.68 -2.68
N ASN A 963 37.38 3.74 -2.67
CA ASN A 963 38.17 3.32 -3.84
C ASN A 963 37.31 2.90 -5.03
N TRP A 964 36.07 2.44 -4.83
CA TRP A 964 35.18 2.10 -5.94
C TRP A 964 34.71 3.33 -6.74
N LEU A 965 34.54 4.50 -6.10
CA LEU A 965 34.14 5.75 -6.77
C LEU A 965 35.32 6.64 -7.19
N GLN A 966 36.52 6.35 -6.69
CA GLN A 966 37.74 7.15 -6.91
C GLN A 966 38.57 6.64 -8.10
N ASP A 967 38.00 6.68 -9.31
CA ASP A 967 38.72 6.31 -10.56
C ASP A 967 38.64 7.40 -11.66
N TYR A 968 39.65 7.40 -12.53
CA TYR A 968 39.82 8.39 -13.61
C TYR A 968 38.66 8.41 -14.61
N GLN A 969 38.07 7.26 -14.94
CA GLN A 969 36.98 7.18 -15.91
C GLN A 969 35.70 7.77 -15.32
N THR A 970 35.40 7.45 -14.05
CA THR A 970 34.29 8.05 -13.30
C THR A 970 34.45 9.57 -13.21
N TRP A 971 35.66 10.09 -12.90
CA TRP A 971 35.93 11.54 -12.90
C TRP A 971 35.73 12.17 -14.29
N CYS A 972 36.26 11.57 -15.37
CA CYS A 972 36.07 12.05 -16.73
C CYS A 972 34.59 12.15 -17.15
N ASP A 973 33.78 11.18 -16.75
CA ASP A 973 32.35 11.17 -17.08
C ASP A 973 31.57 12.21 -16.26
N LEU A 974 31.92 12.41 -14.99
CA LEU A 974 31.37 13.48 -14.15
C LEU A 974 31.76 14.88 -14.68
N ARG A 975 33.02 15.11 -15.07
CA ARG A 975 33.46 16.39 -15.69
C ARG A 975 32.72 16.69 -16.98
N ARG A 976 32.40 15.67 -17.80
CA ARG A 976 31.59 15.86 -19.01
C ARG A 976 30.18 16.33 -18.66
N LEU A 977 29.51 15.68 -17.70
CA LEU A 977 28.19 16.10 -17.22
C LEU A 977 28.21 17.53 -16.66
N GLU A 978 29.22 17.91 -15.88
CA GLU A 978 29.37 19.28 -15.36
C GLU A 978 29.51 20.31 -16.48
N SER A 979 30.16 19.96 -17.60
CA SER A 979 30.25 20.81 -18.80
C SER A 979 28.95 20.87 -19.61
N GLU A 980 28.11 19.82 -19.57
CA GLU A 980 26.79 19.80 -20.22
C GLU A 980 25.73 20.55 -19.39
N VAL A 981 25.82 20.49 -18.06
CA VAL A 981 24.96 21.22 -17.11
C VAL A 981 25.40 22.69 -16.96
N GLY A 982 26.66 23.01 -17.28
CA GLY A 982 27.22 24.36 -17.17
C GLY A 982 27.57 24.77 -15.73
N THR A 983 27.67 23.83 -14.80
CA THR A 983 28.08 24.12 -13.41
C THR A 983 28.83 22.97 -12.76
N ARG A 984 29.75 23.29 -11.84
CA ARG A 984 30.57 22.33 -11.11
C ARG A 984 29.96 22.07 -9.74
N TYR A 985 29.48 20.86 -9.51
CA TYR A 985 28.76 20.45 -8.30
C TYR A 985 29.00 18.99 -7.89
N LEU A 986 29.85 18.28 -8.65
CA LEU A 986 30.19 16.87 -8.47
C LEU A 986 31.68 16.71 -8.16
N THR A 987 32.56 17.33 -8.94
CA THR A 987 34.03 17.20 -8.78
C THR A 987 34.65 18.45 -8.16
N HIS A 988 35.81 18.33 -7.49
CA HIS A 988 36.50 19.47 -6.89
C HIS A 988 37.80 19.82 -7.64
N GLN A 989 38.19 21.10 -7.65
CA GLN A 989 39.36 21.63 -8.38
C GLN A 989 40.67 20.92 -8.00
N SER A 990 40.79 20.42 -6.76
CA SER A 990 41.95 19.63 -6.32
C SER A 990 42.10 18.28 -7.05
N ASP A 991 41.01 17.74 -7.60
CA ASP A 991 41.03 16.48 -8.34
C ASP A 991 41.68 16.64 -9.71
N ASP A 992 41.61 17.84 -10.32
CA ASP A 992 42.07 18.07 -11.69
C ASP A 992 43.59 17.88 -11.80
N ALA A 993 44.35 18.40 -10.83
CA ALA A 993 45.79 18.19 -10.75
C ALA A 993 46.17 16.72 -10.47
N ARG A 994 45.39 16.04 -9.62
CA ARG A 994 45.56 14.61 -9.29
C ARG A 994 45.35 13.73 -10.53
N TRP A 995 44.28 13.97 -11.27
CA TRP A 995 43.92 13.17 -12.45
C TRP A 995 44.73 13.54 -13.69
N GLU A 996 45.17 14.79 -13.87
CA GLU A 996 46.09 15.15 -14.96
C GLU A 996 47.49 14.52 -14.78
N LEU A 997 47.98 14.39 -13.54
CA LEU A 997 49.21 13.63 -13.25
C LEU A 997 49.01 12.13 -13.52
N TYR A 998 47.88 11.54 -13.09
CA TYR A 998 47.53 10.15 -13.39
C TYR A 998 47.44 9.89 -14.90
N ARG A 999 46.76 10.78 -15.65
CA ARG A 999 46.60 10.72 -17.10
C ARG A 999 47.95 10.71 -17.82
N LYS A 1000 48.85 11.63 -17.45
CA LYS A 1000 50.22 11.71 -17.97
C LYS A 1000 51.03 10.45 -17.66
N ALA A 1001 50.91 9.88 -16.47
CA ALA A 1001 51.63 8.66 -16.08
C ALA A 1001 51.16 7.41 -16.84
N HIS A 1002 49.91 7.38 -17.31
CA HIS A 1002 49.30 6.23 -18.00
C HIS A 1002 49.05 6.45 -19.51
N ASN A 1003 49.58 7.52 -20.10
CA ASN A 1003 49.37 7.90 -21.51
C ASN A 1003 47.89 7.92 -21.96
N LEU A 1004 46.99 8.37 -21.09
CA LEU A 1004 45.55 8.42 -21.38
C LEU A 1004 45.16 9.71 -22.14
N GLU A 1005 44.09 9.62 -22.94
CA GLU A 1005 43.54 10.76 -23.67
C GLU A 1005 43.06 11.87 -22.71
N PRO A 1006 43.19 13.16 -23.10
CA PRO A 1006 42.67 14.27 -22.31
C PRO A 1006 41.14 14.21 -22.20
N PRO A 1007 40.55 14.65 -21.07
CA PRO A 1007 39.12 14.87 -21.00
C PRO A 1007 38.68 15.93 -22.06
N PRO A 1008 37.41 15.91 -22.50
CA PRO A 1008 36.91 16.91 -23.44
C PRO A 1008 37.09 18.33 -22.86
N PRO A 1009 37.52 19.32 -23.67
CA PRO A 1009 37.77 20.67 -23.18
C PRO A 1009 36.47 21.33 -22.74
N VAL A 1010 36.48 21.87 -21.51
CA VAL A 1010 35.40 22.73 -21.01
C VAL A 1010 35.51 24.10 -21.70
N PRO A 1011 34.40 24.71 -22.18
CA PRO A 1011 34.46 26.04 -22.78
C PRO A 1011 34.91 27.10 -21.77
N GLN A 1012 35.80 28.02 -22.17
CA GLN A 1012 36.37 29.03 -21.27
C GLN A 1012 35.31 29.97 -20.64
N GLU A 1013 34.21 30.24 -21.36
CA GLU A 1013 33.06 31.01 -20.84
C GLU A 1013 32.37 30.32 -19.65
N VAL A 1014 32.48 29.00 -19.53
CA VAL A 1014 32.01 28.25 -18.35
C VAL A 1014 33.04 28.39 -17.22
N GLU A 1015 34.34 28.34 -17.54
CA GLU A 1015 35.44 28.35 -16.57
C GLU A 1015 35.46 29.62 -15.67
N GLU A 1016 35.09 30.79 -16.20
CA GLU A 1016 34.92 32.02 -15.40
C GLU A 1016 33.69 31.95 -14.47
N ASN A 1017 32.56 31.42 -14.96
CA ASN A 1017 31.34 31.22 -14.16
C ASN A 1017 31.52 30.13 -13.07
N LEU A 1018 32.48 29.22 -13.24
CA LEU A 1018 32.83 28.20 -12.24
C LEU A 1018 33.63 28.74 -11.03
N MET A 1019 34.08 30.00 -11.05
CA MET A 1019 34.85 30.60 -9.94
C MET A 1019 33.98 31.25 -8.84
N THR A 1020 32.65 31.34 -9.00
CA THR A 1020 31.83 32.25 -8.18
C THR A 1020 30.98 31.59 -7.07
N PHE A 1021 31.19 30.30 -6.77
CA PHE A 1021 30.44 29.59 -5.71
C PHE A 1021 31.36 28.76 -4.79
N ASP A 1022 32.09 29.45 -3.92
CA ASP A 1022 32.79 28.83 -2.78
C ASP A 1022 31.79 28.22 -1.78
N TYR A 1023 31.63 26.89 -1.82
CA TYR A 1023 31.14 26.14 -0.66
C TYR A 1023 32.34 25.87 0.26
N PRO A 1024 32.35 26.38 1.51
CA PRO A 1024 33.48 26.19 2.42
C PRO A 1024 33.58 24.72 2.88
N LEU A 1025 34.45 23.96 2.22
CA LEU A 1025 34.93 22.66 2.69
C LEU A 1025 36.16 22.89 3.58
N GLU A 1026 36.06 22.56 4.87
CA GLU A 1026 37.26 22.55 5.72
C GLU A 1026 38.26 21.49 5.22
N PRO A 1027 39.56 21.82 5.14
CA PRO A 1027 40.56 20.93 4.56
C PRO A 1027 40.83 19.71 5.45
N THR A 1028 40.67 18.52 4.89
CA THR A 1028 40.99 17.25 5.54
C THR A 1028 42.49 17.15 5.84
N ARG A 1029 42.87 17.32 7.12
CA ARG A 1029 44.25 17.15 7.57
C ARG A 1029 44.68 15.68 7.49
N ASN A 1030 45.57 15.36 6.55
CA ASN A 1030 46.34 14.12 6.57
C ASN A 1030 47.19 14.01 7.84
N SER A 1031 47.37 12.77 8.33
CA SER A 1031 48.11 12.46 9.54
C SER A 1031 49.61 12.24 9.26
N SER A 1032 50.46 13.16 9.72
CA SER A 1032 51.91 12.93 9.80
C SER A 1032 52.61 13.77 10.89
N GLY A 1033 52.67 13.20 12.10
CA GLY A 1033 53.75 13.47 13.06
C GLY A 1033 53.58 14.61 14.09
N ILE A 1034 54.19 14.36 15.25
CA ILE A 1034 54.53 15.30 16.34
C ILE A 1034 53.36 15.75 17.26
N PHE A 1035 53.26 15.08 18.40
CA PHE A 1035 52.61 15.63 19.60
C PHE A 1035 53.59 16.57 20.32
N GLY A 1036 53.17 17.83 20.54
CA GLY A 1036 54.08 18.95 20.84
C GLY A 1036 53.69 19.84 22.02
N ARG A 1037 53.28 19.25 23.16
CA ARG A 1037 53.14 19.87 24.50
C ARG A 1037 52.01 20.93 24.75
N VAL A 1038 51.37 20.73 25.90
CA VAL A 1038 50.96 21.74 26.91
C VAL A 1038 49.68 22.57 26.69
N ARG A 1039 48.75 22.37 27.65
CA ARG A 1039 47.86 23.31 28.42
C ARG A 1039 47.33 24.58 27.71
N LEU A 1040 46.10 25.01 27.97
CA LEU A 1040 45.19 24.70 29.10
C LEU A 1040 43.92 23.96 28.65
#